data_AF-A0A7G8UWU1-F1
#
_entry.id   AF-A0A7G8UWU1-F1
#
_cell.length_a   1.000
_cell.length_b   1.000
_cell.length_c   1.000
_cell.angle_alpha   90.00
_cell.angle_beta   90.00
_cell.angle_gamma   90.00
#
_symmetry.space_group_name_H-M   'P 1'
#
loop_
_entity.id
_entity.type
_entity.pdbx_description
1 polymer ?
#
loop_
_entity_poly.entity_id
_entity_poly.type
_entity_poly.pdbx_seq_one_letter_code
_entity_poly.pdbx_strand_id
1 'polypeptide(L)'
;MLQEEGNKWRGYIRKAGMIGLMLLLILPHMLMNPVSEVFADEADYDILDVGGTITIVKYLGTDTDVNIPEQIQGKDVTAIADQAFMGLKLDKVTIPGTVTTIGMGAFMGCELDAVILNEGLIEIGLMAFAGNEMENVDIPGTVTTIAEGAFSQGSLKTVTLREGLKTIKDKAFWDNEIRSVHIPEGVEVIGEEAFIDNKLEEATLPGTIISIGKKAFIGEDGKNNIRTLTLQAGLSSIGESAFKDNLLESVRIPGSVSVIEKEAFMGNVLEAVILDEGVEEIGEHAFAQNKLEEVVIPSTVNLIATSAFFQNEITTLTLPNSVRTIGDASFAFNPLIEIRVYNDELVFGMFPFFQAPPATPGDITLFGHSGSTTEQYAIAIGYTFQILEDSGSTDCGENTDFSCVINENDTITITGYTGSDTDVLIPDTIDGKAVTIIGEDAFTGKQLIAVEIPYGVTSIEKQAFSANDLTSVTIISYNASIEGSAFEGNQTNPADLTLYGCFGSAAETHANDKGYSFQESSKAECLEMILTPSETNPTNQDITISVSVNKLQESIRELKWAEGSKDLVDFQAGDGDGVTDNRFTVSENGTYTVYVKDKKGNEKIERIGINNIDKSLLIIQVQIGDGETITLHAYGSDSIQQLKQKIHDTAGIATEKQKISFGGNVLEDGRTLADYNILNQTTLQLVVLSTDASPDPVWGVYIPSSDISLDRFEAIVDGENRLPFDRAQFEYDLGDTEAETVEIIVKTHHPMAKIALDGEAFADKKTWHLNEGKNMIDIVIFAENGDEKTYSITVNRLAKVPFTDIAGHWAESYIKKTYWERLFYGYSDQSFRPDEPISRMEVTSLFVRLLELDEQKQVPFSDVQSIGKDSMEELEKAYAIGMVKGYPDQTFNPFADVSRAHLALIFYRTYDKVNGTPYEPRQLAYFSDTAGYDQETQNAIAMLVEIKIAEGSDGNFRPDDQATRAQAAKMFVKFKEVLGRLENK
;
A
#
# COMPACT_ATOMS: atom_id res chain seq x y z
N MET A 1 -31.17 63.61 43.13
CA MET A 1 -30.43 63.30 41.88
C MET A 1 -29.25 62.38 42.21
N LEU A 2 -29.35 61.06 42.36
CA LEU A 2 -30.32 60.07 41.89
C LEU A 2 -30.72 59.14 43.04
N GLN A 3 -31.61 59.66 43.88
CA GLN A 3 -32.71 58.90 44.48
C GLN A 3 -33.83 58.74 43.42
N GLU A 4 -33.45 58.57 42.14
CA GLU A 4 -34.31 58.64 40.95
C GLU A 4 -34.04 57.57 39.88
N GLU A 5 -33.11 56.62 40.10
CA GLU A 5 -32.94 55.47 39.19
C GLU A 5 -33.03 54.09 39.88
N GLY A 6 -33.38 54.07 41.17
CA GLY A 6 -33.67 52.84 41.93
C GLY A 6 -35.04 52.19 41.61
N ASN A 7 -35.84 52.79 40.71
CA ASN A 7 -37.22 52.36 40.41
C ASN A 7 -37.46 51.87 38.96
N LYS A 8 -36.41 51.72 38.13
CA LYS A 8 -36.55 51.11 36.78
C LYS A 8 -36.17 49.63 36.69
N TRP A 9 -35.49 49.06 37.70
CA TRP A 9 -35.07 47.65 37.69
C TRP A 9 -35.87 46.70 38.61
N ARG A 10 -36.68 47.24 39.53
CA ARG A 10 -37.56 46.41 40.41
C ARG A 10 -38.94 46.10 39.81
N GLY A 11 -39.28 46.71 38.66
CA GLY A 11 -40.51 46.42 37.90
C GLY A 11 -40.36 45.32 36.84
N TYR A 12 -39.16 45.07 36.33
CA TYR A 12 -38.92 44.04 35.30
C TYR A 12 -38.80 42.62 35.88
N ILE A 13 -38.24 42.46 37.09
CA ILE A 13 -38.02 41.14 37.69
C ILE A 13 -39.30 40.52 38.29
N ARG A 14 -40.35 41.33 38.58
CA ARG A 14 -41.65 40.82 39.03
C ARG A 14 -42.71 40.62 37.94
N LYS A 15 -42.42 40.99 36.69
CA LYS A 15 -43.25 40.62 35.51
C LYS A 15 -42.62 39.52 34.63
N ALA A 16 -41.31 39.31 34.68
CA ALA A 16 -40.66 38.15 34.05
C ALA A 16 -40.81 36.86 34.89
N GLY A 17 -40.92 36.96 36.21
CA GLY A 17 -40.99 35.80 37.13
C GLY A 17 -42.36 35.13 37.31
N MET A 18 -43.45 35.62 36.70
CA MET A 18 -44.78 34.99 36.80
C MET A 18 -45.38 34.53 35.46
N ILE A 19 -44.77 34.88 34.32
CA ILE A 19 -45.13 34.28 33.03
C ILE A 19 -44.31 32.98 32.82
N GLY A 20 -43.06 32.94 33.29
CA GLY A 20 -42.24 31.72 33.26
C GLY A 20 -42.76 30.57 34.14
N LEU A 21 -43.43 30.88 35.26
CA LEU A 21 -43.92 29.83 36.18
C LEU A 21 -45.29 29.24 35.79
N MET A 22 -46.08 29.91 34.93
CA MET A 22 -47.33 29.37 34.39
C MET A 22 -47.10 28.56 33.10
N LEU A 23 -46.01 28.81 32.37
CA LEU A 23 -45.59 27.98 31.23
C LEU A 23 -44.94 26.65 31.67
N LEU A 24 -44.29 26.61 32.84
CA LEU A 24 -43.69 25.41 33.42
C LEU A 24 -44.69 24.39 33.98
N LEU A 25 -45.99 24.73 34.07
CA LEU A 25 -47.05 23.81 34.53
C LEU A 25 -47.96 23.28 33.40
N ILE A 26 -47.68 23.64 32.14
CA ILE A 26 -48.40 23.12 30.95
C ILE A 26 -47.49 22.22 30.08
N LEU A 27 -46.18 22.21 30.35
CA LEU A 27 -45.18 21.47 29.57
C LEU A 27 -45.22 19.93 29.62
N PRO A 28 -45.99 19.24 30.49
CA PRO A 28 -46.18 17.79 30.33
C PRO A 28 -47.35 17.38 29.42
N HIS A 29 -48.08 18.30 28.78
CA HIS A 29 -49.23 17.96 27.91
C HIS A 29 -49.11 18.44 26.46
N MET A 30 -47.92 18.91 26.02
CA MET A 30 -47.66 19.29 24.63
C MET A 30 -46.53 18.49 23.95
N LEU A 31 -45.97 17.47 24.60
CA LEU A 31 -44.95 16.57 24.02
C LEU A 31 -45.51 15.17 23.74
N MET A 32 -46.70 15.13 23.14
CA MET A 32 -47.15 14.00 22.32
C MET A 32 -47.73 14.55 21.03
N ASN A 33 -46.87 15.15 20.22
CA ASN A 33 -46.98 15.09 18.78
C ASN A 33 -45.59 14.74 18.27
N PRO A 34 -45.45 13.82 17.32
CA PRO A 34 -44.17 13.60 16.66
C PRO A 34 -43.74 14.95 16.08
N VAL A 35 -42.46 15.30 16.27
CA VAL A 35 -41.82 16.32 15.44
C VAL A 35 -41.94 15.77 14.03
N SER A 36 -42.90 16.29 13.24
CA SER A 36 -42.87 16.06 11.81
C SER A 36 -41.63 16.78 11.32
N GLU A 37 -40.64 16.02 10.85
CA GLU A 37 -39.65 16.54 9.94
C GLU A 37 -40.41 17.34 8.87
N VAL A 38 -40.01 18.60 8.69
CA VAL A 38 -40.59 19.47 7.67
C VAL A 38 -40.10 18.92 6.34
N PHE A 39 -40.82 17.95 5.80
CA PHE A 39 -40.75 17.62 4.38
C PHE A 39 -41.31 18.81 3.61
N ALA A 40 -40.71 19.15 2.47
CA ALA A 40 -41.41 19.92 1.45
C ALA A 40 -42.76 19.22 1.19
N ASP A 41 -43.83 20.00 1.06
CA ASP A 41 -45.16 19.45 0.81
C ASP A 41 -45.09 18.65 -0.50
N GLU A 42 -45.81 17.52 -0.64
CA GLU A 42 -45.85 16.80 -1.93
C GLU A 42 -46.30 17.73 -3.07
N ALA A 43 -47.02 18.81 -2.74
CA ALA A 43 -47.42 19.87 -3.65
C ALA A 43 -46.27 20.75 -4.19
N ASP A 44 -45.08 20.68 -3.59
CA ASP A 44 -43.89 21.45 -3.99
C ASP A 44 -43.18 20.82 -5.19
N TYR A 45 -43.61 19.64 -5.66
CA TYR A 45 -42.99 18.93 -6.79
C TYR A 45 -44.01 18.68 -7.91
N ASP A 46 -43.71 19.15 -9.13
CA ASP A 46 -44.31 18.55 -10.32
C ASP A 46 -43.60 17.21 -10.60
N ILE A 47 -44.40 16.17 -10.80
CA ILE A 47 -43.93 14.79 -10.92
C ILE A 47 -44.41 14.12 -12.21
N LEU A 48 -43.63 13.15 -12.68
CA LEU A 48 -44.01 12.19 -13.72
C LEU A 48 -44.02 10.78 -13.14
N ASP A 49 -45.16 10.11 -13.24
CA ASP A 49 -45.36 8.72 -12.78
C ASP A 49 -45.12 7.75 -13.95
N VAL A 50 -44.02 6.99 -13.89
CA VAL A 50 -43.65 6.01 -14.90
C VAL A 50 -43.65 4.63 -14.27
N GLY A 51 -44.73 3.89 -14.48
CA GLY A 51 -44.78 2.45 -14.21
C GLY A 51 -44.59 2.04 -12.75
N GLY A 52 -44.89 2.91 -11.79
CA GLY A 52 -44.76 2.62 -10.35
C GLY A 52 -43.63 3.37 -9.63
N THR A 53 -42.86 4.20 -10.35
CA THR A 53 -41.82 5.07 -9.79
C THR A 53 -42.07 6.52 -10.20
N ILE A 54 -41.52 7.46 -9.44
CA ILE A 54 -41.68 8.89 -9.61
C ILE A 54 -40.39 9.53 -10.12
N THR A 55 -40.53 10.41 -11.11
CA THR A 55 -39.51 11.37 -11.53
C THR A 55 -39.95 12.78 -11.17
N ILE A 56 -39.11 13.55 -10.47
CA ILE A 56 -39.37 14.96 -10.21
C ILE A 56 -39.03 15.75 -11.47
N VAL A 57 -40.02 16.42 -12.07
CA VAL A 57 -39.83 17.21 -13.30
C VAL A 57 -39.68 18.70 -13.04
N LYS A 58 -40.14 19.20 -11.88
CA LYS A 58 -39.95 20.59 -11.48
C LYS A 58 -40.17 20.78 -9.97
N TYR A 59 -39.37 21.64 -9.35
CA TYR A 59 -39.65 22.14 -8.00
C TYR A 59 -40.42 23.47 -8.05
N LEU A 60 -41.50 23.54 -7.28
CA LEU A 60 -42.43 24.65 -7.16
C LEU A 60 -42.45 25.27 -5.75
N GLY A 61 -41.78 24.62 -4.79
CA GLY A 61 -41.70 25.06 -3.41
C GLY A 61 -40.87 26.33 -3.21
N THR A 62 -40.85 26.81 -1.97
CA THR A 62 -40.13 28.03 -1.57
C THR A 62 -39.00 27.78 -0.59
N ASP A 63 -38.81 26.54 -0.15
CA ASP A 63 -37.73 26.20 0.77
C ASP A 63 -36.39 26.22 0.05
N THR A 64 -35.36 26.73 0.72
CA THR A 64 -33.98 26.79 0.21
C THR A 64 -33.16 25.57 0.67
N ASP A 65 -33.50 24.99 1.82
CA ASP A 65 -33.01 23.69 2.28
C ASP A 65 -34.00 22.58 1.86
N VAL A 66 -33.69 21.87 0.78
CA VAL A 66 -34.58 20.88 0.18
C VAL A 66 -34.13 19.46 0.52
N ASN A 67 -34.93 18.75 1.31
CA ASN A 67 -34.80 17.31 1.49
C ASN A 67 -35.80 16.59 0.57
N ILE A 68 -35.31 16.01 -0.53
CA ILE A 68 -36.18 15.31 -1.48
C ILE A 68 -36.71 14.03 -0.79
N PRO A 69 -38.03 13.79 -0.78
CA PRO A 69 -38.60 12.62 -0.11
C PRO A 69 -38.30 11.33 -0.88
N GLU A 70 -38.10 10.21 -0.16
CA GLU A 70 -37.96 8.87 -0.76
C GLU A 70 -39.20 8.46 -1.56
N GLN A 71 -40.38 8.92 -1.15
CA GLN A 71 -41.64 8.59 -1.78
C GLN A 71 -42.53 9.82 -1.98
N ILE A 72 -43.21 9.88 -3.12
CA ILE A 72 -44.30 10.82 -3.39
C ILE A 72 -45.53 10.00 -3.79
N GLN A 73 -46.67 10.24 -3.15
CA GLN A 73 -47.91 9.47 -3.36
C GLN A 73 -47.72 7.95 -3.11
N GLY A 74 -46.84 7.59 -2.18
CA GLY A 74 -46.52 6.21 -1.82
C GLY A 74 -45.75 5.43 -2.89
N LYS A 75 -45.09 6.13 -3.82
CA LYS A 75 -44.23 5.57 -4.87
C LYS A 75 -42.83 6.14 -4.75
N ASP A 76 -41.83 5.29 -4.96
CA ASP A 76 -40.42 5.66 -4.83
C ASP A 76 -40.03 6.74 -5.85
N VAL A 77 -39.35 7.79 -5.37
CA VAL A 77 -38.71 8.80 -6.21
C VAL A 77 -37.38 8.25 -6.67
N THR A 78 -37.27 7.94 -7.96
CA THR A 78 -36.09 7.28 -8.54
C THR A 78 -35.25 8.18 -9.41
N ALA A 79 -35.79 9.31 -9.88
CA ALA A 79 -35.07 10.21 -10.76
C ALA A 79 -35.45 11.69 -10.56
N ILE A 80 -34.50 12.56 -10.90
CA ILE A 80 -34.69 14.00 -11.03
C ILE A 80 -34.49 14.33 -12.50
N ALA A 81 -35.50 14.90 -13.15
CA ALA A 81 -35.45 15.20 -14.58
C ALA A 81 -34.50 16.37 -14.89
N ASP A 82 -34.24 16.53 -16.18
CA ASP A 82 -33.49 17.65 -16.72
C ASP A 82 -34.08 18.99 -16.23
N GLN A 83 -33.20 19.87 -15.75
CA GLN A 83 -33.52 21.24 -15.32
C GLN A 83 -34.59 21.37 -14.22
N ALA A 84 -34.88 20.30 -13.47
CA ALA A 84 -35.98 20.30 -12.50
C ALA A 84 -35.86 21.39 -11.41
N PHE A 85 -34.63 21.77 -11.02
CA PHE A 85 -34.33 22.80 -10.04
C PHE A 85 -33.49 23.96 -10.62
N MET A 86 -33.24 23.99 -11.93
CA MET A 86 -32.30 24.93 -12.56
C MET A 86 -32.58 26.40 -12.20
N GLY A 87 -31.55 27.11 -11.74
CA GLY A 87 -31.59 28.55 -11.43
C GLY A 87 -32.38 28.93 -10.18
N LEU A 88 -32.81 27.96 -9.37
CA LEU A 88 -33.48 28.22 -8.09
C LEU A 88 -32.45 28.51 -7.01
N LYS A 89 -32.70 29.51 -6.16
CA LYS A 89 -31.82 29.84 -5.04
C LYS A 89 -32.00 28.82 -3.92
N LEU A 90 -31.12 27.84 -3.82
CA LEU A 90 -31.15 26.78 -2.84
C LEU A 90 -29.88 26.83 -1.99
N ASP A 91 -30.00 26.65 -0.69
CA ASP A 91 -28.85 26.62 0.22
C ASP A 91 -28.31 25.17 0.28
N LYS A 92 -29.20 24.18 0.44
CA LYS A 92 -28.82 22.77 0.53
C LYS A 92 -29.82 21.83 -0.15
N VAL A 93 -29.32 20.75 -0.75
CA VAL A 93 -30.15 19.64 -1.23
C VAL A 93 -29.69 18.30 -0.65
N THR A 94 -30.63 17.50 -0.17
CA THR A 94 -30.40 16.09 0.21
C THR A 94 -31.10 15.16 -0.77
N ILE A 95 -30.33 14.31 -1.44
CA ILE A 95 -30.83 13.29 -2.38
C ILE A 95 -31.11 11.99 -1.61
N PRO A 96 -32.34 11.44 -1.66
CA PRO A 96 -32.70 10.24 -0.90
C PRO A 96 -32.15 8.96 -1.53
N GLY A 97 -32.09 7.89 -0.73
CA GLY A 97 -31.52 6.60 -1.13
C GLY A 97 -32.18 5.94 -2.35
N THR A 98 -33.43 6.30 -2.66
CA THR A 98 -34.20 5.75 -3.79
C THR A 98 -33.83 6.38 -5.13
N VAL A 99 -33.19 7.55 -5.16
CA VAL A 99 -32.83 8.24 -6.41
C VAL A 99 -31.58 7.60 -7.02
N THR A 100 -31.69 7.20 -8.29
CA THR A 100 -30.60 6.59 -9.05
C THR A 100 -30.05 7.49 -10.14
N THR A 101 -30.80 8.53 -10.55
CA THR A 101 -30.45 9.36 -11.71
C THR A 101 -30.78 10.83 -11.48
N ILE A 102 -29.81 11.70 -11.78
CA ILE A 102 -29.96 13.16 -11.82
C ILE A 102 -29.79 13.62 -13.27
N GLY A 103 -30.80 14.29 -13.82
CA GLY A 103 -30.85 14.72 -15.21
C GLY A 103 -29.93 15.90 -15.55
N MET A 104 -29.89 16.23 -16.84
CA MET A 104 -29.09 17.32 -17.39
C MET A 104 -29.45 18.66 -16.76
N GLY A 105 -28.45 19.37 -16.22
CA GLY A 105 -28.62 20.69 -15.62
C GLY A 105 -29.64 20.73 -14.48
N ALA A 106 -29.95 19.59 -13.85
CA ALA A 106 -31.02 19.50 -12.85
C ALA A 106 -30.90 20.56 -11.74
N PHE A 107 -29.68 20.83 -11.27
CA PHE A 107 -29.34 21.81 -10.25
C PHE A 107 -28.36 22.89 -10.76
N MET A 108 -28.35 23.17 -12.07
CA MET A 108 -27.45 24.18 -12.62
C MET A 108 -27.80 25.58 -12.09
N GLY A 109 -26.79 26.31 -11.60
CA GLY A 109 -26.91 27.71 -11.21
C GLY A 109 -27.82 27.94 -10.00
N CYS A 110 -27.83 27.02 -9.04
CA CYS A 110 -28.74 27.09 -7.89
C CYS A 110 -28.17 27.85 -6.68
N GLU A 111 -26.92 28.30 -6.74
CA GLU A 111 -26.21 28.90 -5.60
C GLU A 111 -26.08 27.92 -4.41
N LEU A 112 -26.07 26.59 -4.65
CA LEU A 112 -26.01 25.58 -3.59
C LEU A 112 -24.73 25.69 -2.76
N ASP A 113 -24.86 25.80 -1.44
CA ASP A 113 -23.77 25.71 -0.46
C ASP A 113 -23.38 24.25 -0.16
N ALA A 114 -24.36 23.33 -0.24
CA ALA A 114 -24.13 21.92 0.05
C ALA A 114 -25.08 20.97 -0.71
N VAL A 115 -24.56 19.81 -1.08
CA VAL A 115 -25.36 18.68 -1.58
C VAL A 115 -24.97 17.41 -0.84
N ILE A 116 -25.97 16.59 -0.48
CA ILE A 116 -25.77 15.23 0.04
C ILE A 116 -26.26 14.26 -1.03
N LEU A 117 -25.33 13.53 -1.64
CA LEU A 117 -25.60 12.48 -2.62
C LEU A 117 -25.75 11.12 -1.91
N ASN A 118 -26.57 10.22 -2.45
CA ASN A 118 -26.81 8.89 -1.88
C ASN A 118 -25.96 7.80 -2.54
N GLU A 119 -25.62 6.74 -1.79
CA GLU A 119 -24.92 5.53 -2.26
C GLU A 119 -25.78 4.63 -3.20
N GLY A 120 -26.92 5.11 -3.69
CA GLY A 120 -27.71 4.47 -4.75
C GLY A 120 -27.64 5.21 -6.08
N LEU A 121 -26.94 6.34 -6.13
CA LEU A 121 -26.84 7.21 -7.29
C LEU A 121 -25.92 6.59 -8.35
N ILE A 122 -26.45 6.35 -9.55
CA ILE A 122 -25.72 5.71 -10.64
C ILE A 122 -25.23 6.74 -11.65
N GLU A 123 -26.05 7.76 -11.93
CA GLU A 123 -25.82 8.73 -12.99
C GLU A 123 -26.02 10.18 -12.54
N ILE A 124 -25.01 11.01 -12.79
CA ILE A 124 -25.06 12.47 -12.67
C ILE A 124 -24.98 13.05 -14.08
N GLY A 125 -26.06 13.69 -14.52
CA GLY A 125 -26.23 14.18 -15.88
C GLY A 125 -25.33 15.35 -16.27
N LEU A 126 -25.29 15.64 -17.56
CA LEU A 126 -24.53 16.74 -18.16
C LEU A 126 -24.82 18.06 -17.42
N MET A 127 -23.77 18.72 -16.94
CA MET A 127 -23.84 19.99 -16.21
C MET A 127 -24.81 20.01 -15.00
N ALA A 128 -25.13 18.85 -14.41
CA ALA A 128 -26.18 18.72 -13.39
C ALA A 128 -26.00 19.70 -12.21
N PHE A 129 -24.78 19.96 -11.77
CA PHE A 129 -24.43 20.85 -10.66
C PHE A 129 -23.52 22.01 -11.09
N ALA A 130 -23.49 22.37 -12.37
CA ALA A 130 -22.66 23.48 -12.83
C ALA A 130 -23.13 24.83 -12.24
N GLY A 131 -22.21 25.72 -11.86
CA GLY A 131 -22.56 27.06 -11.37
C GLY A 131 -23.04 27.11 -9.91
N ASN A 132 -22.56 26.24 -9.03
CA ASN A 132 -22.95 26.21 -7.61
C ASN A 132 -21.79 26.65 -6.67
N GLU A 133 -22.11 27.02 -5.43
CA GLU A 133 -21.17 27.64 -4.49
C GLU A 133 -20.60 26.67 -3.44
N MET A 134 -20.89 25.38 -3.59
CA MET A 134 -20.49 24.31 -2.66
C MET A 134 -18.97 24.20 -2.58
N GLU A 135 -18.45 24.16 -1.35
CA GLU A 135 -17.01 24.03 -1.10
C GLU A 135 -16.50 22.60 -1.24
N ASN A 136 -17.34 21.60 -1.02
CA ASN A 136 -16.95 20.19 -1.01
C ASN A 136 -18.06 19.32 -1.60
N VAL A 137 -17.69 18.22 -2.26
CA VAL A 137 -18.64 17.19 -2.69
C VAL A 137 -18.04 15.79 -2.54
N ASP A 138 -18.86 14.85 -2.07
CA ASP A 138 -18.53 13.44 -1.96
C ASP A 138 -19.31 12.66 -3.02
N ILE A 139 -18.60 12.14 -4.02
CA ILE A 139 -19.18 11.37 -5.12
C ILE A 139 -19.29 9.90 -4.67
N PRO A 140 -20.51 9.34 -4.56
CA PRO A 140 -20.71 7.99 -4.03
C PRO A 140 -20.11 6.92 -4.96
N GLY A 141 -19.74 5.77 -4.39
CA GLY A 141 -19.03 4.70 -5.12
C GLY A 141 -19.88 4.01 -6.19
N THR A 142 -21.19 4.22 -6.16
CA THR A 142 -22.12 3.73 -7.20
C THR A 142 -22.10 4.56 -8.48
N VAL A 143 -21.51 5.77 -8.47
CA VAL A 143 -21.39 6.61 -9.66
C VAL A 143 -20.25 6.10 -10.53
N THR A 144 -20.59 5.55 -11.70
CA THR A 144 -19.60 5.01 -12.64
C THR A 144 -19.07 6.07 -13.60
N THR A 145 -19.77 7.18 -13.79
CA THR A 145 -19.38 8.25 -14.71
C THR A 145 -19.81 9.61 -14.17
N ILE A 146 -18.86 10.55 -14.13
CA ILE A 146 -19.14 11.96 -13.92
C ILE A 146 -19.29 12.60 -15.30
N ALA A 147 -20.50 13.06 -15.64
CA ALA A 147 -20.79 13.59 -16.96
C ALA A 147 -20.09 14.92 -17.25
N GLU A 148 -20.10 15.32 -18.52
CA GLU A 148 -19.45 16.54 -18.98
C GLU A 148 -19.98 17.76 -18.23
N GLY A 149 -19.07 18.60 -17.73
CA GLY A 149 -19.40 19.82 -16.99
C GLY A 149 -20.17 19.62 -15.68
N ALA A 150 -20.36 18.39 -15.18
CA ALA A 150 -21.28 18.08 -14.09
C ALA A 150 -21.09 18.95 -12.84
N PHE A 151 -19.85 19.28 -12.49
CA PHE A 151 -19.47 20.13 -11.35
C PHE A 151 -18.61 21.33 -11.79
N SER A 152 -18.87 21.89 -12.99
CA SER A 152 -18.10 23.02 -13.52
C SER A 152 -18.55 24.39 -13.01
N GLN A 153 -17.70 25.41 -13.11
CA GLN A 153 -17.97 26.81 -12.75
C GLN A 153 -18.45 26.96 -11.30
N GLY A 154 -17.81 26.24 -10.39
CA GLY A 154 -18.19 26.16 -8.98
C GLY A 154 -17.21 26.84 -8.04
N SER A 155 -17.32 26.51 -6.75
CA SER A 155 -16.39 26.94 -5.71
C SER A 155 -15.77 25.76 -4.94
N LEU A 156 -15.72 24.57 -5.58
CA LEU A 156 -15.21 23.35 -4.96
C LEU A 156 -13.74 23.51 -4.58
N LYS A 157 -13.44 23.34 -3.30
CA LYS A 157 -12.09 23.28 -2.74
C LYS A 157 -11.62 21.84 -2.60
N THR A 158 -12.55 20.92 -2.31
CA THR A 158 -12.26 19.48 -2.23
C THR A 158 -13.32 18.68 -2.97
N VAL A 159 -12.90 17.56 -3.52
CA VAL A 159 -13.78 16.54 -4.10
C VAL A 159 -13.32 15.18 -3.60
N THR A 160 -14.24 14.38 -3.09
CA THR A 160 -13.98 12.97 -2.77
C THR A 160 -14.54 12.12 -3.89
N LEU A 161 -13.66 11.33 -4.52
CA LEU A 161 -14.01 10.38 -5.58
C LEU A 161 -13.83 8.97 -5.01
N ARG A 162 -14.90 8.18 -4.96
CA ARG A 162 -14.88 6.82 -4.39
C ARG A 162 -14.62 5.74 -5.44
N GLU A 163 -14.16 4.59 -4.95
CA GLU A 163 -13.98 3.36 -5.74
C GLU A 163 -15.27 2.98 -6.49
N GLY A 164 -15.13 2.57 -7.76
CA GLY A 164 -16.25 2.26 -8.67
C GLY A 164 -16.41 3.25 -9.82
N LEU A 165 -15.79 4.43 -9.73
CA LEU A 165 -15.73 5.41 -10.81
C LEU A 165 -14.89 4.88 -11.99
N LYS A 166 -15.42 5.00 -13.22
CA LYS A 166 -14.74 4.56 -14.44
C LYS A 166 -14.27 5.71 -15.32
N THR A 167 -15.07 6.78 -15.40
CA THR A 167 -14.83 7.86 -16.35
C THR A 167 -15.14 9.22 -15.74
N ILE A 168 -14.21 10.15 -15.91
CA ILE A 168 -14.41 11.58 -15.66
C ILE A 168 -14.49 12.25 -17.04
N LYS A 169 -15.66 12.75 -17.43
CA LYS A 169 -15.85 13.36 -18.76
C LYS A 169 -15.33 14.80 -18.84
N ASP A 170 -15.39 15.33 -20.05
CA ASP A 170 -14.90 16.66 -20.40
C ASP A 170 -15.44 17.74 -19.45
N LYS A 171 -14.58 18.67 -19.02
CA LYS A 171 -14.94 19.80 -18.15
C LYS A 171 -15.62 19.42 -16.83
N ALA A 172 -15.60 18.15 -16.40
CA ALA A 172 -16.34 17.69 -15.23
C ALA A 172 -16.15 18.58 -13.99
N PHE A 173 -14.93 19.09 -13.78
CA PHE A 173 -14.53 19.97 -12.67
C PHE A 173 -13.88 21.28 -13.15
N TRP A 174 -14.17 21.71 -14.38
CA TRP A 174 -13.65 22.98 -14.91
C TRP A 174 -14.06 24.18 -14.05
N ASP A 175 -13.14 25.12 -13.79
CA ASP A 175 -13.41 26.41 -13.12
C ASP A 175 -13.92 26.23 -11.69
N ASN A 176 -13.01 25.79 -10.82
CA ASN A 176 -13.23 25.54 -9.39
C ASN A 176 -11.99 25.99 -8.58
N GLU A 177 -11.93 25.64 -7.30
CA GLU A 177 -10.81 25.96 -6.41
C GLU A 177 -10.09 24.72 -5.85
N ILE A 178 -10.14 23.57 -6.56
CA ILE A 178 -9.64 22.29 -6.05
C ILE A 178 -8.12 22.35 -5.93
N ARG A 179 -7.60 22.02 -4.73
CA ARG A 179 -6.16 22.06 -4.42
C ARG A 179 -5.45 20.72 -4.59
N SER A 180 -6.15 19.64 -4.33
CA SER A 180 -5.65 18.29 -4.55
C SER A 180 -6.78 17.39 -5.01
N VAL A 181 -6.44 16.43 -5.84
CA VAL A 181 -7.39 15.40 -6.28
C VAL A 181 -6.73 14.03 -6.25
N HIS A 182 -7.41 13.08 -5.60
CA HIS A 182 -7.06 11.67 -5.64
C HIS A 182 -8.03 10.97 -6.60
N ILE A 183 -7.51 10.46 -7.72
CA ILE A 183 -8.29 9.68 -8.68
C ILE A 183 -8.26 8.21 -8.21
N PRO A 184 -9.42 7.58 -7.91
CA PRO A 184 -9.47 6.23 -7.34
C PRO A 184 -9.11 5.15 -8.35
N GLU A 185 -8.75 3.97 -7.87
CA GLU A 185 -8.44 2.83 -8.74
C GLU A 185 -9.65 2.43 -9.60
N GLY A 186 -9.37 1.98 -10.82
CA GLY A 186 -10.39 1.60 -11.78
C GLY A 186 -10.88 2.72 -12.70
N VAL A 187 -10.49 3.99 -12.48
CA VAL A 187 -10.69 5.07 -13.45
C VAL A 187 -9.81 4.81 -14.67
N GLU A 188 -10.42 4.79 -15.86
CA GLU A 188 -9.76 4.45 -17.12
C GLU A 188 -9.53 5.70 -18.00
N VAL A 189 -10.40 6.73 -17.89
CA VAL A 189 -10.39 7.90 -18.77
C VAL A 189 -10.64 9.20 -18.01
N ILE A 190 -9.76 10.18 -18.25
CA ILE A 190 -9.93 11.58 -17.85
C ILE A 190 -10.17 12.42 -19.11
N GLY A 191 -11.29 13.13 -19.17
CA GLY A 191 -11.75 13.89 -20.34
C GLY A 191 -10.99 15.19 -20.61
N GLU A 192 -11.30 15.81 -21.74
CA GLU A 192 -10.74 17.11 -22.14
C GLU A 192 -11.13 18.19 -21.14
N GLU A 193 -10.17 19.04 -20.75
CA GLU A 193 -10.41 20.18 -19.87
C GLU A 193 -11.04 19.80 -18.51
N ALA A 194 -10.93 18.52 -18.08
CA ALA A 194 -11.65 17.99 -16.91
C ALA A 194 -11.33 18.75 -15.61
N PHE A 195 -10.08 19.18 -15.41
CA PHE A 195 -9.60 19.92 -14.24
C PHE A 195 -8.94 21.26 -14.60
N ILE A 196 -9.26 21.84 -15.76
CA ILE A 196 -8.77 23.18 -16.12
C ILE A 196 -9.33 24.24 -15.15
N ASP A 197 -8.58 25.30 -14.93
CA ASP A 197 -8.96 26.44 -14.09
C ASP A 197 -9.28 26.05 -12.63
N ASN A 198 -8.39 25.26 -12.00
CA ASN A 198 -8.49 24.91 -10.58
C ASN A 198 -7.43 25.64 -9.74
N LYS A 199 -6.96 25.03 -8.64
CA LYS A 199 -5.83 25.44 -7.79
C LYS A 199 -4.92 24.25 -7.49
N LEU A 200 -4.85 23.26 -8.40
CA LEU A 200 -4.22 21.96 -8.11
C LEU A 200 -2.73 22.12 -7.85
N GLU A 201 -2.29 21.72 -6.66
CA GLU A 201 -0.88 21.61 -6.28
C GLU A 201 -0.40 20.14 -6.38
N GLU A 202 -1.33 19.19 -6.28
CA GLU A 202 -1.11 17.74 -6.31
C GLU A 202 -2.24 17.03 -7.07
N ALA A 203 -1.88 16.03 -7.89
CA ALA A 203 -2.84 15.15 -8.56
C ALA A 203 -2.30 13.71 -8.59
N THR A 204 -3.02 12.79 -7.93
CA THR A 204 -2.62 11.37 -7.87
C THR A 204 -3.43 10.56 -8.86
N LEU A 205 -2.72 9.89 -9.78
CA LEU A 205 -3.27 9.14 -10.90
C LEU A 205 -3.07 7.62 -10.67
N PRO A 206 -4.12 6.78 -10.77
CA PRO A 206 -4.02 5.34 -10.59
C PRO A 206 -3.40 4.65 -11.82
N GLY A 207 -2.96 3.40 -11.63
CA GLY A 207 -2.37 2.59 -12.70
C GLY A 207 -3.34 2.22 -13.82
N THR A 208 -4.65 2.32 -13.56
CA THR A 208 -5.70 1.96 -14.52
C THR A 208 -5.97 3.02 -15.59
N ILE A 209 -5.38 4.21 -15.52
CA ILE A 209 -5.63 5.25 -16.53
C ILE A 209 -5.04 4.82 -17.87
N ILE A 210 -5.92 4.78 -18.87
CA ILE A 210 -5.59 4.46 -20.25
C ILE A 210 -5.37 5.75 -21.04
N SER A 211 -6.11 6.83 -20.75
CA SER A 211 -6.09 8.07 -21.51
C SER A 211 -6.33 9.32 -20.65
N ILE A 212 -5.52 10.35 -20.89
CA ILE A 212 -5.65 11.70 -20.32
C ILE A 212 -5.99 12.68 -21.45
N GLY A 213 -7.10 13.40 -21.32
CA GLY A 213 -7.62 14.31 -22.32
C GLY A 213 -6.80 15.60 -22.52
N LYS A 214 -7.09 16.27 -23.63
CA LYS A 214 -6.50 17.58 -23.98
C LYS A 214 -6.72 18.59 -22.84
N LYS A 215 -5.66 19.33 -22.47
CA LYS A 215 -5.69 20.36 -21.41
C LYS A 215 -6.29 19.91 -20.06
N ALA A 216 -6.31 18.60 -19.78
CA ALA A 216 -6.99 18.07 -18.60
C ALA A 216 -6.50 18.73 -17.30
N PHE A 217 -5.21 19.05 -17.20
CA PHE A 217 -4.54 19.62 -16.03
C PHE A 217 -3.68 20.85 -16.37
N ILE A 218 -4.03 21.63 -17.39
CA ILE A 218 -3.25 22.82 -17.77
C ILE A 218 -3.17 23.84 -16.62
N GLY A 219 -2.01 24.48 -16.45
CA GLY A 219 -1.71 25.44 -15.39
C GLY A 219 -1.69 26.92 -15.80
N GLU A 220 -2.03 27.24 -17.05
CA GLU A 220 -2.02 28.60 -17.61
C GLU A 220 -2.65 29.63 -16.64
N ASP A 221 -1.98 30.78 -16.47
CA ASP A 221 -2.29 31.83 -15.49
C ASP A 221 -2.18 31.41 -13.99
N GLY A 222 -1.40 30.37 -13.68
CA GLY A 222 -1.15 29.92 -12.30
C GLY A 222 -2.35 29.23 -11.66
N LYS A 223 -3.29 28.77 -12.50
CA LYS A 223 -4.51 28.11 -12.05
C LYS A 223 -4.21 26.69 -11.56
N ASN A 224 -3.44 25.90 -12.30
CA ASN A 224 -2.84 24.68 -11.74
C ASN A 224 -1.34 24.85 -11.56
N ASN A 225 -0.81 24.26 -10.50
CA ASN A 225 0.57 24.38 -10.04
C ASN A 225 1.12 23.01 -9.61
N ILE A 226 0.77 21.96 -10.37
CA ILE A 226 1.11 20.57 -10.05
C ILE A 226 2.63 20.42 -10.02
N ARG A 227 3.17 19.88 -8.92
CA ARG A 227 4.62 19.71 -8.72
C ARG A 227 5.13 18.31 -9.05
N THR A 228 4.24 17.34 -8.92
CA THR A 228 4.52 15.91 -8.94
C THR A 228 3.51 15.21 -9.84
N LEU A 229 4.00 14.27 -10.64
CA LEU A 229 3.17 13.49 -11.55
C LEU A 229 3.78 12.10 -11.71
N THR A 230 2.99 11.09 -11.36
CA THR A 230 3.35 9.68 -11.58
C THR A 230 2.51 9.13 -12.73
N LEU A 231 3.18 8.63 -13.76
CA LEU A 231 2.57 7.96 -14.90
C LEU A 231 2.99 6.48 -14.87
N GLN A 232 2.03 5.57 -14.95
CA GLN A 232 2.28 4.13 -14.82
C GLN A 232 2.17 3.41 -16.18
N ALA A 233 2.72 2.19 -16.24
CA ALA A 233 2.56 1.31 -17.40
C ALA A 233 1.08 1.00 -17.64
N GLY A 234 0.62 1.14 -18.88
CA GLY A 234 -0.80 0.98 -19.27
C GLY A 234 -1.42 2.26 -19.83
N LEU A 235 -0.83 3.42 -19.52
CA LEU A 235 -1.18 4.70 -20.13
C LEU A 235 -0.82 4.70 -21.62
N SER A 236 -1.82 4.93 -22.47
CA SER A 236 -1.66 4.88 -23.94
C SER A 236 -1.56 6.25 -24.59
N SER A 237 -2.11 7.30 -23.97
CA SER A 237 -2.16 8.64 -24.56
C SER A 237 -2.14 9.73 -23.49
N ILE A 238 -1.35 10.76 -23.74
CA ILE A 238 -1.35 12.03 -23.02
C ILE A 238 -1.81 13.10 -24.00
N GLY A 239 -2.94 13.75 -23.74
CA GLY A 239 -3.53 14.72 -24.66
C GLY A 239 -2.72 16.01 -24.83
N GLU A 240 -3.03 16.75 -25.91
CA GLU A 240 -2.45 18.06 -26.21
C GLU A 240 -2.54 19.01 -25.00
N SER A 241 -1.42 19.63 -24.62
CA SER A 241 -1.30 20.56 -23.49
C SER A 241 -1.79 20.00 -22.14
N ALA A 242 -1.90 18.67 -21.96
CA ALA A 242 -2.51 18.06 -20.78
C ALA A 242 -1.92 18.57 -19.46
N PHE A 243 -0.60 18.77 -19.39
CA PHE A 243 0.13 19.25 -18.22
C PHE A 243 0.93 20.54 -18.49
N LYS A 244 0.55 21.31 -19.51
CA LYS A 244 1.20 22.58 -19.85
C LYS A 244 1.14 23.58 -18.69
N ASP A 245 2.19 24.39 -18.53
CA ASP A 245 2.32 25.52 -17.59
C ASP A 245 2.08 25.15 -16.11
N ASN A 246 2.55 23.97 -15.67
CA ASN A 246 2.57 23.55 -14.27
C ASN A 246 3.96 23.74 -13.63
N LEU A 247 4.19 23.13 -12.47
CA LEU A 247 5.44 23.21 -11.71
C LEU A 247 6.14 21.83 -11.61
N LEU A 248 5.97 20.96 -12.60
CA LEU A 248 6.58 19.64 -12.59
C LEU A 248 8.12 19.74 -12.63
N GLU A 249 8.80 19.07 -11.70
CA GLU A 249 10.27 19.05 -11.60
C GLU A 249 10.90 17.86 -12.32
N SER A 250 10.17 16.74 -12.42
CA SER A 250 10.56 15.58 -13.20
C SER A 250 9.34 14.80 -13.69
N VAL A 251 9.48 14.10 -14.81
CA VAL A 251 8.45 13.17 -15.30
C VAL A 251 9.10 11.96 -15.98
N ARG A 252 8.51 10.78 -15.77
CA ARG A 252 8.82 9.55 -16.52
C ARG A 252 7.67 9.26 -17.48
N ILE A 253 7.97 9.16 -18.76
CA ILE A 253 7.00 8.80 -19.80
C ILE A 253 7.13 7.29 -20.05
N PRO A 254 6.10 6.49 -19.70
CA PRO A 254 6.16 5.04 -19.90
C PRO A 254 6.12 4.68 -21.38
N GLY A 255 6.78 3.57 -21.75
CA GLY A 255 6.88 3.11 -23.13
C GLY A 255 5.54 2.75 -23.80
N SER A 256 4.48 2.61 -23.01
CA SER A 256 3.11 2.44 -23.52
C SER A 256 2.54 3.71 -24.18
N VAL A 257 3.14 4.88 -23.93
CA VAL A 257 2.81 6.14 -24.61
C VAL A 257 3.67 6.29 -25.85
N SER A 258 3.15 5.89 -27.01
CA SER A 258 3.90 5.95 -28.28
C SER A 258 4.07 7.39 -28.80
N VAL A 259 3.12 8.28 -28.51
CA VAL A 259 3.14 9.68 -28.95
C VAL A 259 2.97 10.60 -27.75
N ILE A 260 3.92 11.52 -27.57
CA ILE A 260 3.79 12.63 -26.64
C ILE A 260 3.19 13.80 -27.42
N GLU A 261 1.94 14.13 -27.15
CA GLU A 261 1.20 15.13 -27.93
C GLU A 261 1.75 16.55 -27.80
N LYS A 262 1.28 17.41 -28.70
CA LYS A 262 1.64 18.83 -28.75
C LYS A 262 1.51 19.51 -27.38
N GLU A 263 2.54 20.26 -26.98
CA GLU A 263 2.59 21.08 -25.75
C GLU A 263 2.34 20.32 -24.44
N ALA A 264 2.34 18.98 -24.43
CA ALA A 264 1.90 18.17 -23.29
C ALA A 264 2.53 18.57 -21.95
N PHE A 265 3.82 18.92 -21.94
CA PHE A 265 4.60 19.33 -20.77
C PHE A 265 5.29 20.70 -20.95
N MET A 266 4.81 21.52 -21.88
CA MET A 266 5.36 22.86 -22.12
C MET A 266 5.29 23.74 -20.86
N GLY A 267 6.30 24.55 -20.59
CA GLY A 267 6.23 25.60 -19.56
C GLY A 267 6.27 25.11 -18.11
N ASN A 268 6.83 23.91 -17.87
CA ASN A 268 7.06 23.38 -16.53
C ASN A 268 8.44 23.81 -15.98
N VAL A 269 8.88 23.18 -14.89
CA VAL A 269 10.23 23.36 -14.32
C VAL A 269 11.05 22.08 -14.38
N LEU A 270 10.81 21.24 -15.39
CA LEU A 270 11.42 19.92 -15.51
C LEU A 270 12.94 20.04 -15.59
N GLU A 271 13.65 19.49 -14.61
CA GLU A 271 15.12 19.35 -14.61
C GLU A 271 15.56 18.03 -15.25
N ALA A 272 14.71 17.00 -15.15
CA ALA A 272 14.94 15.69 -15.72
C ALA A 272 13.67 15.13 -16.36
N VAL A 273 13.85 14.47 -17.51
CA VAL A 273 12.80 13.67 -18.15
C VAL A 273 13.37 12.29 -18.46
N ILE A 274 12.62 11.25 -18.09
CA ILE A 274 12.92 9.87 -18.48
C ILE A 274 11.92 9.48 -19.55
N LEU A 275 12.42 9.13 -20.72
CA LEU A 275 11.63 8.59 -21.82
C LEU A 275 11.95 7.09 -21.90
N ASP A 276 10.95 6.24 -21.70
CA ASP A 276 11.14 4.79 -21.83
C ASP A 276 11.14 4.36 -23.31
N GLU A 277 11.76 3.22 -23.61
CA GLU A 277 11.66 2.59 -24.93
C GLU A 277 10.18 2.26 -25.24
N GLY A 278 9.73 2.61 -26.44
CA GLY A 278 8.33 2.55 -26.88
C GLY A 278 7.77 3.91 -27.28
N VAL A 279 8.38 5.01 -26.81
CA VAL A 279 8.07 6.37 -27.31
C VAL A 279 8.58 6.50 -28.75
N GLU A 280 7.68 6.79 -29.69
CA GLU A 280 7.98 6.89 -31.12
C GLU A 280 8.00 8.34 -31.63
N GLU A 281 7.18 9.22 -31.06
CA GLU A 281 7.05 10.62 -31.49
C GLU A 281 7.01 11.59 -30.31
N ILE A 282 7.81 12.66 -30.41
CA ILE A 282 7.81 13.79 -29.48
C ILE A 282 7.18 15.00 -30.19
N GLY A 283 5.98 15.37 -29.76
CA GLY A 283 5.13 16.36 -30.40
C GLY A 283 5.61 17.81 -30.32
N GLU A 284 4.93 18.67 -31.07
CA GLU A 284 5.28 20.08 -31.20
C GLU A 284 5.28 20.76 -29.82
N HIS A 285 6.35 21.46 -29.46
CA HIS A 285 6.49 22.11 -28.14
C HIS A 285 6.35 21.19 -26.91
N ALA A 286 6.38 19.86 -27.06
CA ALA A 286 6.04 18.92 -25.98
C ALA A 286 6.76 19.18 -24.65
N PHE A 287 8.05 19.51 -24.69
CA PHE A 287 8.91 19.83 -23.54
C PHE A 287 9.51 21.24 -23.64
N ALA A 288 8.88 22.16 -24.40
CA ALA A 288 9.39 23.52 -24.55
C ALA A 288 9.31 24.30 -23.22
N GLN A 289 10.23 25.24 -23.00
CA GLN A 289 10.24 26.16 -21.86
C GLN A 289 10.32 25.45 -20.50
N ASN A 290 11.27 24.51 -20.39
CA ASN A 290 11.59 23.76 -19.17
C ASN A 290 13.02 24.06 -18.70
N LYS A 291 13.58 23.24 -17.79
CA LYS A 291 14.94 23.38 -17.24
C LYS A 291 15.81 22.13 -17.49
N LEU A 292 15.53 21.37 -18.55
CA LEU A 292 16.21 20.11 -18.80
C LEU A 292 17.69 20.38 -19.09
N GLU A 293 18.59 19.82 -18.28
CA GLU A 293 20.04 19.90 -18.49
C GLU A 293 20.53 18.80 -19.44
N GLU A 294 19.84 17.66 -19.41
CA GLU A 294 20.08 16.51 -20.26
C GLU A 294 18.76 15.88 -20.70
N VAL A 295 18.80 15.21 -21.85
CA VAL A 295 17.73 14.35 -22.31
C VAL A 295 18.32 13.15 -23.04
N VAL A 296 17.90 11.96 -22.63
CA VAL A 296 18.20 10.72 -23.35
C VAL A 296 17.05 10.46 -24.31
N ILE A 297 17.35 10.47 -25.61
CA ILE A 297 16.37 10.14 -26.65
C ILE A 297 16.39 8.62 -26.88
N PRO A 298 15.29 7.88 -26.63
CA PRO A 298 15.22 6.43 -26.82
C PRO A 298 15.39 6.00 -28.27
N SER A 299 15.78 4.74 -28.47
CA SER A 299 15.99 4.15 -29.80
C SER A 299 14.70 3.95 -30.59
N THR A 300 13.54 4.02 -29.94
CA THR A 300 12.24 3.97 -30.62
C THR A 300 11.81 5.30 -31.23
N VAL A 301 12.41 6.43 -30.85
CA VAL A 301 11.96 7.76 -31.31
C VAL A 301 12.31 7.97 -32.77
N ASN A 302 11.29 8.23 -33.60
CA ASN A 302 11.41 8.44 -35.04
C ASN A 302 11.24 9.90 -35.45
N LEU A 303 10.49 10.69 -34.68
CA LEU A 303 10.16 12.08 -34.98
C LEU A 303 10.27 12.94 -33.71
N ILE A 304 11.04 14.02 -33.82
CA ILE A 304 11.07 15.12 -32.84
C ILE A 304 10.49 16.34 -33.54
N ALA A 305 9.30 16.77 -33.16
CA ALA A 305 8.57 17.81 -33.88
C ALA A 305 9.11 19.23 -33.63
N THR A 306 8.48 20.20 -34.29
CA THR A 306 8.82 21.62 -34.19
C THR A 306 8.84 22.08 -32.73
N SER A 307 9.93 22.74 -32.34
CA SER A 307 10.14 23.31 -31.00
C SER A 307 9.98 22.35 -29.82
N ALA A 308 10.06 21.03 -30.02
CA ALA A 308 9.79 20.01 -28.99
C ALA A 308 10.55 20.25 -27.67
N PHE A 309 11.82 20.65 -27.72
CA PHE A 309 12.70 20.97 -26.59
C PHE A 309 13.16 22.43 -26.60
N PHE A 310 12.40 23.32 -27.24
CA PHE A 310 12.72 24.74 -27.34
C PHE A 310 12.90 25.38 -25.95
N GLN A 311 13.96 26.17 -25.76
CA GLN A 311 14.23 26.92 -24.53
C GLN A 311 14.29 26.02 -23.28
N ASN A 312 15.30 25.15 -23.26
CA ASN A 312 15.73 24.35 -22.11
C ASN A 312 17.19 24.69 -21.76
N GLU A 313 17.82 23.91 -20.87
CA GLU A 313 19.21 24.09 -20.43
C GLU A 313 20.14 22.99 -20.97
N ILE A 314 19.76 22.33 -22.09
CA ILE A 314 20.48 21.18 -22.63
C ILE A 314 21.83 21.62 -23.19
N THR A 315 22.92 21.07 -22.64
CA THR A 315 24.28 21.39 -23.10
C THR A 315 24.80 20.41 -24.14
N THR A 316 24.44 19.13 -24.00
CA THR A 316 24.87 18.07 -24.91
C THR A 316 23.65 17.33 -25.39
N LEU A 317 23.58 17.07 -26.69
CA LEU A 317 22.46 16.37 -27.28
C LEU A 317 22.96 15.19 -28.08
N THR A 318 22.24 14.08 -27.94
CA THR A 318 22.47 12.96 -28.81
C THR A 318 21.21 12.41 -29.46
N LEU A 319 21.26 12.26 -30.79
CA LEU A 319 20.16 11.80 -31.63
C LEU A 319 20.47 10.41 -32.20
N PRO A 320 19.70 9.36 -31.81
CA PRO A 320 19.88 8.00 -32.31
C PRO A 320 19.43 7.83 -33.77
N ASN A 321 19.70 6.66 -34.37
CA ASN A 321 19.43 6.40 -35.81
C ASN A 321 17.98 6.56 -36.16
N SER A 322 17.17 6.06 -35.24
CA SER A 322 15.74 5.99 -35.36
C SER A 322 15.16 7.36 -35.71
N VAL A 323 15.75 8.44 -35.20
CA VAL A 323 15.30 9.81 -35.45
C VAL A 323 15.45 10.12 -36.94
N ARG A 324 14.34 10.11 -37.67
CA ARG A 324 14.28 10.39 -39.11
C ARG A 324 14.11 11.86 -39.40
N THR A 325 13.44 12.58 -38.50
CA THR A 325 13.13 14.00 -38.68
C THR A 325 13.25 14.74 -37.36
N ILE A 326 13.92 15.90 -37.38
CA ILE A 326 13.80 16.91 -36.33
C ILE A 326 13.16 18.18 -36.90
N GLY A 327 12.13 18.70 -36.22
CA GLY A 327 11.35 19.84 -36.66
C GLY A 327 12.06 21.18 -36.49
N ASP A 328 11.42 22.23 -37.00
CA ASP A 328 11.90 23.61 -36.92
C ASP A 328 12.14 24.00 -35.46
N ALA A 329 13.27 24.64 -35.16
CA ALA A 329 13.61 25.12 -33.82
C ALA A 329 13.49 24.08 -32.67
N SER A 330 13.52 22.77 -32.98
CA SER A 330 13.27 21.67 -32.04
C SER A 330 14.10 21.73 -30.76
N PHE A 331 15.35 22.17 -30.83
CA PHE A 331 16.24 22.38 -29.68
C PHE A 331 16.77 23.83 -29.62
N ALA A 332 16.07 24.78 -30.23
CA ALA A 332 16.51 26.16 -30.23
C ALA A 332 16.48 26.74 -28.80
N PHE A 333 17.34 27.73 -28.55
CA PHE A 333 17.52 28.39 -27.26
C PHE A 333 17.96 27.46 -26.13
N ASN A 334 18.69 26.39 -26.46
CA ASN A 334 19.46 25.59 -25.51
C ASN A 334 20.95 25.99 -25.55
N PRO A 335 21.70 25.90 -24.43
CA PRO A 335 23.14 26.16 -24.36
C PRO A 335 23.99 25.01 -24.95
N LEU A 336 23.62 24.52 -26.13
CA LEU A 336 24.26 23.35 -26.77
C LEU A 336 25.73 23.63 -27.12
N ILE A 337 26.63 22.73 -26.73
CA ILE A 337 28.05 22.78 -27.08
C ILE A 337 28.44 21.62 -28.00
N GLU A 338 27.79 20.47 -27.82
CA GLU A 338 28.09 19.22 -28.52
C GLU A 338 26.79 18.54 -28.92
N ILE A 339 26.69 18.18 -30.20
CA ILE A 339 25.55 17.48 -30.76
C ILE A 339 26.05 16.29 -31.56
N ARG A 340 25.59 15.09 -31.24
CA ARG A 340 25.93 13.87 -31.96
C ARG A 340 24.72 13.36 -32.70
N VAL A 341 24.87 13.15 -34.01
CA VAL A 341 23.79 12.74 -34.90
C VAL A 341 24.26 11.58 -35.75
N TYR A 342 23.61 10.44 -35.59
CA TYR A 342 24.10 9.21 -36.21
C TYR A 342 23.23 8.68 -37.35
N ASN A 343 22.00 9.19 -37.50
CA ASN A 343 21.24 8.98 -38.72
C ASN A 343 21.82 9.84 -39.87
N ASP A 344 22.44 9.18 -40.85
CA ASP A 344 23.04 9.81 -42.03
C ASP A 344 22.06 10.55 -42.93
N GLU A 345 20.79 10.16 -42.87
CA GLU A 345 19.70 10.70 -43.67
C GLU A 345 18.74 11.55 -42.82
N LEU A 346 19.17 12.06 -41.65
CA LEU A 346 18.33 12.91 -40.80
C LEU A 346 17.82 14.13 -41.58
N VAL A 347 16.51 14.33 -41.55
CA VAL A 347 15.86 15.53 -42.09
C VAL A 347 15.84 16.62 -41.02
N PHE A 348 16.63 17.68 -41.25
CA PHE A 348 16.66 18.86 -40.40
C PHE A 348 15.57 19.86 -40.79
N GLY A 349 14.78 20.28 -39.81
CA GLY A 349 13.94 21.47 -39.89
C GLY A 349 14.77 22.77 -39.94
N MET A 350 14.06 23.89 -39.95
CA MET A 350 14.67 25.22 -39.97
C MET A 350 15.25 25.56 -38.60
N PHE A 351 16.57 25.76 -38.55
CA PHE A 351 17.33 26.16 -37.35
C PHE A 351 17.06 25.36 -36.05
N PRO A 352 17.10 24.00 -36.06
CA PRO A 352 16.81 23.17 -34.89
C PRO A 352 17.71 23.45 -33.69
N PHE A 353 18.94 23.92 -33.90
CA PHE A 353 19.91 24.19 -32.82
C PHE A 353 20.24 25.68 -32.68
N PHE A 354 19.30 26.57 -33.01
CA PHE A 354 19.52 28.02 -32.90
C PHE A 354 19.81 28.43 -31.46
N GLN A 355 20.74 29.36 -31.22
CA GLN A 355 21.06 29.85 -29.88
C GLN A 355 20.82 31.35 -29.75
N ALA A 356 20.58 31.81 -28.52
CA ALA A 356 20.51 33.24 -28.22
C ALA A 356 21.89 33.91 -28.43
N PRO A 357 21.96 35.07 -29.10
CA PRO A 357 23.20 35.85 -29.16
C PRO A 357 23.73 36.16 -27.74
N PRO A 358 25.06 36.11 -27.48
CA PRO A 358 26.15 36.25 -28.46
C PRO A 358 26.70 34.95 -29.06
N ALA A 359 25.99 33.81 -28.98
CA ALA A 359 26.42 32.56 -29.60
C ALA A 359 26.78 32.74 -31.09
N THR A 360 27.97 32.31 -31.47
CA THR A 360 28.47 32.29 -32.84
C THR A 360 28.42 30.87 -33.39
N PRO A 361 28.25 30.67 -34.71
CA PRO A 361 28.21 29.33 -35.30
C PRO A 361 29.42 28.43 -34.95
N GLY A 362 30.58 28.98 -34.62
CA GLY A 362 31.74 28.18 -34.18
C GLY A 362 31.62 27.55 -32.79
N ASP A 363 30.61 27.93 -32.00
CA ASP A 363 30.46 27.50 -30.60
C ASP A 363 29.81 26.12 -30.44
N ILE A 364 29.17 25.60 -31.51
CA ILE A 364 28.57 24.26 -31.52
C ILE A 364 29.44 23.31 -32.35
N THR A 365 29.75 22.14 -31.79
CA THR A 365 30.35 21.03 -32.54
C THR A 365 29.28 19.98 -32.87
N LEU A 366 29.05 19.75 -34.17
CA LEU A 366 28.23 18.64 -34.67
C LEU A 366 29.14 17.48 -35.03
N PHE A 367 28.82 16.32 -34.48
CA PHE A 367 29.40 15.05 -34.86
C PHE A 367 28.40 14.30 -35.77
N GLY A 368 28.85 13.90 -36.96
CA GLY A 368 28.09 13.08 -37.91
C GLY A 368 29.01 12.22 -38.80
N HIS A 369 28.51 11.21 -39.52
CA HIS A 369 29.35 10.49 -40.48
C HIS A 369 29.66 11.35 -41.72
N SER A 370 30.74 11.02 -42.44
CA SER A 370 31.12 11.76 -43.65
C SER A 370 30.12 11.53 -44.79
N GLY A 371 29.69 12.60 -45.45
CA GLY A 371 28.68 12.62 -46.50
C GLY A 371 27.23 12.73 -46.01
N SER A 372 27.01 12.66 -44.68
CA SER A 372 25.69 12.74 -44.06
C SER A 372 24.99 14.09 -44.29
N THR A 373 23.67 14.12 -44.08
CA THR A 373 22.92 15.37 -44.00
C THR A 373 23.42 16.27 -42.87
N THR A 374 23.95 15.70 -41.79
CA THR A 374 24.57 16.42 -40.65
C THR A 374 25.81 17.21 -41.09
N GLU A 375 26.71 16.60 -41.87
CA GLU A 375 27.89 17.31 -42.42
C GLU A 375 27.45 18.50 -43.29
N GLN A 376 26.49 18.26 -44.19
CA GLN A 376 25.96 19.28 -45.08
C GLN A 376 25.31 20.43 -44.30
N TYR A 377 24.53 20.10 -43.27
CA TYR A 377 23.89 21.07 -42.39
C TYR A 377 24.91 21.91 -41.62
N ALA A 378 25.91 21.27 -41.01
CA ALA A 378 26.97 21.96 -40.28
C ALA A 378 27.72 22.95 -41.18
N ILE A 379 28.08 22.54 -42.40
CA ILE A 379 28.73 23.41 -43.39
C ILE A 379 27.82 24.59 -43.78
N ALA A 380 26.52 24.34 -44.01
CA ALA A 380 25.58 25.36 -44.46
C ALA A 380 25.36 26.47 -43.41
N ILE A 381 25.33 26.12 -42.13
CA ILE A 381 25.11 27.05 -41.00
C ILE A 381 26.43 27.64 -40.48
N GLY A 382 27.57 26.98 -40.75
CA GLY A 382 28.88 27.39 -40.26
C GLY A 382 29.23 26.83 -38.88
N TYR A 383 28.63 25.68 -38.51
CA TYR A 383 28.97 24.94 -37.30
C TYR A 383 30.28 24.15 -37.45
N THR A 384 30.97 23.91 -36.34
CA THR A 384 32.14 23.03 -36.35
C THR A 384 31.65 21.61 -36.61
N PHE A 385 32.14 20.97 -37.67
CA PHE A 385 31.84 19.57 -37.96
C PHE A 385 33.04 18.70 -37.58
N GLN A 386 32.78 17.63 -36.85
CA GLN A 386 33.73 16.54 -36.64
C GLN A 386 33.11 15.26 -37.17
N ILE A 387 33.93 14.45 -37.83
CA ILE A 387 33.51 13.12 -38.22
C ILE A 387 33.24 12.37 -36.92
N LEU A 388 32.00 11.88 -36.74
CA LEU A 388 31.78 10.73 -35.86
C LEU A 388 32.70 9.67 -36.44
N GLU A 389 33.79 9.35 -35.74
CA GLU A 389 34.61 8.21 -36.14
C GLU A 389 33.65 7.06 -36.31
N ASP A 390 33.58 6.57 -37.56
CA ASP A 390 32.64 5.56 -37.98
C ASP A 390 32.55 4.50 -36.88
N SER A 391 31.39 4.42 -36.24
CA SER A 391 30.82 3.16 -35.79
C SER A 391 30.45 2.27 -36.99
N GLY A 392 30.98 2.59 -38.18
CA GLY A 392 31.04 1.69 -39.31
C GLY A 392 31.79 0.46 -38.87
N SER A 393 31.05 -0.56 -38.43
CA SER A 393 31.54 -1.92 -38.24
C SER A 393 33.00 -1.94 -37.77
N THR A 394 33.29 -1.24 -36.69
CA THR A 394 34.54 -1.41 -35.98
C THR A 394 34.16 -1.93 -34.62
N ASP A 395 34.42 -3.23 -34.46
CA ASP A 395 34.61 -3.89 -33.18
C ASP A 395 35.18 -2.86 -32.19
N CYS A 396 34.47 -2.62 -31.10
CA CYS A 396 34.94 -1.76 -30.04
C CYS A 396 36.17 -2.38 -29.35
N GLY A 397 37.33 -1.96 -29.84
CA GLY A 397 38.63 -2.33 -29.32
C GLY A 397 39.10 -3.71 -29.80
N GLU A 398 40.19 -3.74 -30.56
CA GLU A 398 40.91 -4.97 -30.95
C GLU A 398 41.48 -5.79 -29.76
N ASN A 399 41.11 -5.46 -28.50
CA ASN A 399 41.62 -6.09 -27.27
C ASN A 399 40.55 -6.21 -26.17
N THR A 400 39.26 -6.29 -26.49
CA THR A 400 38.22 -6.64 -25.51
C THR A 400 37.56 -7.97 -25.86
N ASP A 401 36.98 -8.62 -24.86
CA ASP A 401 36.20 -9.85 -25.03
C ASP A 401 34.77 -9.58 -25.56
N PHE A 402 34.46 -8.32 -25.88
CA PHE A 402 33.14 -7.87 -26.29
C PHE A 402 33.19 -7.41 -27.75
N SER A 403 32.32 -7.98 -28.57
CA SER A 403 31.90 -7.31 -29.80
C SER A 403 30.81 -6.34 -29.44
N CYS A 404 31.02 -5.09 -29.79
CA CYS A 404 30.07 -4.06 -29.49
C CYS A 404 30.07 -3.02 -30.58
N VAL A 405 28.95 -2.31 -30.67
CA VAL A 405 28.79 -1.19 -31.57
C VAL A 405 28.75 0.06 -30.72
N ILE A 406 29.46 1.07 -31.19
CA ILE A 406 29.28 2.41 -30.65
C ILE A 406 27.90 2.85 -31.09
N ASN A 407 27.05 3.02 -30.08
CA ASN A 407 25.69 3.46 -30.28
C ASN A 407 25.67 4.83 -30.89
N GLU A 408 24.49 5.06 -31.41
CA GLU A 408 24.08 6.33 -31.93
C GLU A 408 23.88 7.40 -30.87
N ASN A 409 24.40 7.16 -29.67
CA ASN A 409 24.54 8.18 -28.66
C ASN A 409 25.87 8.31 -27.92
N ASP A 410 26.93 7.79 -28.53
CA ASP A 410 28.27 7.69 -27.98
C ASP A 410 28.39 6.81 -26.74
N THR A 411 27.34 6.04 -26.49
CA THR A 411 27.36 4.92 -25.58
C THR A 411 27.68 3.65 -26.36
N ILE A 412 27.63 2.52 -25.70
CA ILE A 412 27.97 1.22 -26.25
C ILE A 412 26.78 0.29 -26.12
N THR A 413 26.42 -0.37 -27.23
CA THR A 413 25.62 -1.59 -27.21
C THR A 413 26.56 -2.76 -27.37
N ILE A 414 26.62 -3.62 -26.36
CA ILE A 414 27.29 -4.90 -26.52
C ILE A 414 26.41 -5.77 -27.43
N THR A 415 26.96 -6.19 -28.56
CA THR A 415 26.26 -6.98 -29.59
C THR A 415 26.77 -8.41 -29.66
N GLY A 416 27.83 -8.73 -28.93
CA GLY A 416 28.45 -10.04 -28.96
C GLY A 416 29.47 -10.21 -27.83
N TYR A 417 29.64 -11.44 -27.39
CA TYR A 417 30.75 -11.84 -26.53
C TYR A 417 31.65 -12.83 -27.26
N THR A 418 32.94 -12.50 -27.34
CA THR A 418 34.00 -13.27 -28.00
C THR A 418 35.01 -13.84 -27.02
N GLY A 419 34.94 -13.41 -25.75
CA GLY A 419 35.78 -13.92 -24.67
C GLY A 419 35.54 -15.39 -24.33
N SER A 420 36.42 -15.92 -23.49
CA SER A 420 36.37 -17.31 -23.01
C SER A 420 35.94 -17.43 -21.55
N ASP A 421 35.75 -16.30 -20.86
CA ASP A 421 35.35 -16.31 -19.45
C ASP A 421 33.86 -16.66 -19.36
N THR A 422 33.54 -17.50 -18.39
CA THR A 422 32.15 -17.92 -18.13
C THR A 422 31.52 -17.10 -16.99
N ASP A 423 32.33 -16.38 -16.20
CA ASP A 423 31.87 -15.37 -15.24
C ASP A 423 32.29 -14.00 -15.78
N VAL A 424 31.33 -13.23 -16.28
CA VAL A 424 31.59 -12.04 -17.09
C VAL A 424 31.23 -10.78 -16.31
N LEU A 425 32.18 -9.88 -16.17
CA LEU A 425 31.93 -8.53 -15.66
C LEU A 425 31.73 -7.61 -16.86
N ILE A 426 30.51 -7.09 -17.02
CA ILE A 426 30.24 -6.06 -18.03
C ILE A 426 30.88 -4.75 -17.53
N PRO A 427 31.78 -4.12 -18.31
CA PRO A 427 32.44 -2.90 -17.85
C PRO A 427 31.49 -1.70 -17.91
N ASP A 428 31.62 -0.73 -17.00
CA ASP A 428 30.88 0.54 -17.04
C ASP A 428 31.15 1.32 -18.34
N THR A 429 32.36 1.17 -18.89
CA THR A 429 32.77 1.80 -20.13
C THR A 429 33.63 0.88 -20.99
N ILE A 430 33.45 0.93 -22.31
CA ILE A 430 34.38 0.35 -23.30
C ILE A 430 35.00 1.50 -24.09
N ASP A 431 36.33 1.54 -24.16
CA ASP A 431 37.10 2.63 -24.78
C ASP A 431 36.69 4.05 -24.30
N GLY A 432 36.33 4.17 -23.03
CA GLY A 432 35.93 5.43 -22.40
C GLY A 432 34.49 5.87 -22.70
N LYS A 433 33.70 5.04 -23.41
CA LYS A 433 32.28 5.27 -23.70
C LYS A 433 31.41 4.42 -22.80
N ALA A 434 30.30 4.97 -22.28
CA ALA A 434 29.43 4.28 -21.35
C ALA A 434 28.73 3.08 -21.99
N VAL A 435 28.68 1.93 -21.30
CA VAL A 435 27.87 0.78 -21.73
C VAL A 435 26.46 0.96 -21.20
N THR A 436 25.50 1.12 -22.11
CA THR A 436 24.10 1.41 -21.74
C THR A 436 23.11 0.35 -22.22
N ILE A 437 23.45 -0.42 -23.25
CA ILE A 437 22.56 -1.45 -23.80
C ILE A 437 23.32 -2.77 -23.92
N ILE A 438 22.64 -3.85 -23.56
CA ILE A 438 23.06 -5.20 -23.89
C ILE A 438 22.09 -5.72 -24.94
N GLY A 439 22.58 -5.82 -26.17
CA GLY A 439 21.77 -6.02 -27.36
C GLY A 439 21.20 -7.42 -27.50
N GLU A 440 20.24 -7.57 -28.40
CA GLU A 440 19.65 -8.86 -28.75
C GLU A 440 20.73 -9.90 -29.07
N ASP A 441 20.59 -11.08 -28.45
CA ASP A 441 21.50 -12.22 -28.60
C ASP A 441 22.99 -12.01 -28.24
N ALA A 442 23.35 -10.86 -27.65
CA ALA A 442 24.76 -10.48 -27.45
C ALA A 442 25.59 -11.54 -26.72
N PHE A 443 25.00 -12.21 -25.73
CA PHE A 443 25.61 -13.27 -24.96
C PHE A 443 24.90 -14.61 -25.16
N THR A 444 24.08 -14.79 -26.20
CA THR A 444 23.35 -16.05 -26.41
C THR A 444 24.30 -17.23 -26.63
N GLY A 445 24.10 -18.32 -25.89
CA GLY A 445 24.80 -19.59 -26.14
C GLY A 445 26.31 -19.58 -25.86
N LYS A 446 26.78 -18.71 -24.99
CA LYS A 446 28.20 -18.50 -24.63
C LYS A 446 28.69 -19.31 -23.43
N GLN A 447 27.83 -20.15 -22.84
CA GLN A 447 28.16 -20.99 -21.67
C GLN A 447 28.53 -20.16 -20.43
N LEU A 448 27.97 -18.96 -20.32
CA LEU A 448 28.13 -18.13 -19.13
C LEU A 448 27.46 -18.79 -17.92
N ILE A 449 28.10 -18.70 -16.76
CA ILE A 449 27.62 -19.18 -15.46
C ILE A 449 27.27 -18.03 -14.51
N ALA A 450 27.87 -16.85 -14.71
CA ALA A 450 27.56 -15.64 -13.97
C ALA A 450 27.80 -14.39 -14.82
N VAL A 451 27.05 -13.31 -14.54
CA VAL A 451 27.31 -12.00 -15.14
C VAL A 451 27.04 -10.87 -14.14
N GLU A 452 27.88 -9.85 -14.16
CA GLU A 452 27.67 -8.59 -13.42
C GLU A 452 27.45 -7.45 -14.40
N ILE A 453 26.30 -6.79 -14.27
CA ILE A 453 25.81 -5.73 -15.14
C ILE A 453 25.91 -4.39 -14.39
N PRO A 454 26.66 -3.41 -14.93
CA PRO A 454 26.96 -2.16 -14.24
C PRO A 454 25.77 -1.22 -14.18
N TYR A 455 25.92 -0.18 -13.35
CA TYR A 455 24.87 0.83 -13.15
C TYR A 455 24.48 1.56 -14.43
N GLY A 456 25.45 1.77 -15.35
CA GLY A 456 25.22 2.50 -16.60
C GLY A 456 24.28 1.79 -17.58
N VAL A 457 24.02 0.49 -17.41
CA VAL A 457 23.14 -0.26 -18.31
C VAL A 457 21.67 0.07 -18.03
N THR A 458 21.01 0.65 -19.04
CA THR A 458 19.63 1.08 -19.02
C THR A 458 18.68 0.12 -19.72
N SER A 459 19.19 -0.73 -20.61
CA SER A 459 18.38 -1.72 -21.35
C SER A 459 19.11 -3.07 -21.50
N ILE A 460 18.37 -4.15 -21.25
CA ILE A 460 18.78 -5.53 -21.51
C ILE A 460 17.76 -6.13 -22.47
N GLU A 461 18.17 -6.30 -23.72
CA GLU A 461 17.26 -6.63 -24.81
C GLU A 461 16.90 -8.12 -24.86
N LYS A 462 16.00 -8.43 -25.79
CA LYS A 462 15.45 -9.77 -26.00
C LYS A 462 16.57 -10.79 -26.18
N GLN A 463 16.48 -11.92 -25.48
CA GLN A 463 17.46 -13.01 -25.57
C GLN A 463 18.92 -12.61 -25.31
N ALA A 464 19.21 -11.40 -24.80
CA ALA A 464 20.55 -10.87 -24.61
C ALA A 464 21.51 -11.86 -23.92
N PHE A 465 21.02 -12.62 -22.95
CA PHE A 465 21.76 -13.62 -22.19
C PHE A 465 21.15 -15.02 -22.32
N SER A 466 20.38 -15.31 -23.36
CA SER A 466 19.63 -16.56 -23.45
C SER A 466 20.51 -17.79 -23.70
N ALA A 467 19.99 -18.97 -23.35
CA ALA A 467 20.64 -20.25 -23.66
C ALA A 467 22.11 -20.39 -23.18
N ASN A 468 22.47 -19.75 -22.05
CA ASN A 468 23.72 -20.06 -21.34
C ASN A 468 23.48 -21.05 -20.19
N ASP A 469 24.34 -21.02 -19.18
CA ASP A 469 24.28 -21.80 -17.95
C ASP A 469 24.24 -20.87 -16.72
N LEU A 470 23.67 -19.65 -16.86
CA LEU A 470 23.73 -18.60 -15.84
C LEU A 470 23.02 -19.06 -14.56
N THR A 471 23.74 -19.06 -13.45
CA THR A 471 23.20 -19.33 -12.09
C THR A 471 23.02 -18.05 -11.30
N SER A 472 23.73 -16.99 -11.67
CA SER A 472 23.63 -15.68 -11.04
C SER A 472 23.81 -14.54 -12.05
N VAL A 473 23.00 -13.50 -11.92
CA VAL A 473 23.14 -12.24 -12.65
C VAL A 473 23.06 -11.13 -11.62
N THR A 474 24.10 -10.29 -11.49
CA THR A 474 24.03 -9.08 -10.66
C THR A 474 23.68 -7.89 -11.53
N ILE A 475 22.57 -7.21 -11.26
CA ILE A 475 22.15 -5.98 -11.94
C ILE A 475 22.27 -4.83 -10.95
N ILE A 476 23.25 -3.96 -11.17
CA ILE A 476 23.52 -2.82 -10.30
C ILE A 476 22.54 -1.66 -10.57
N SER A 477 22.03 -1.56 -11.80
CA SER A 477 21.05 -0.54 -12.20
C SER A 477 19.68 -0.80 -11.57
N TYR A 478 19.15 0.19 -10.85
CA TYR A 478 17.85 0.08 -10.16
C TYR A 478 16.66 0.08 -11.13
N ASN A 479 16.77 0.77 -12.27
CA ASN A 479 15.66 1.07 -13.19
C ASN A 479 15.85 0.55 -14.62
N ALA A 480 16.77 -0.40 -14.85
CA ALA A 480 17.02 -0.94 -16.19
C ALA A 480 15.74 -1.58 -16.79
N SER A 481 15.45 -1.30 -18.06
CA SER A 481 14.44 -2.05 -18.81
C SER A 481 14.97 -3.45 -19.11
N ILE A 482 14.20 -4.49 -18.77
CA ILE A 482 14.62 -5.88 -18.95
C ILE A 482 13.56 -6.61 -19.77
N GLU A 483 13.92 -6.93 -21.00
CA GLU A 483 13.03 -7.61 -21.93
C GLU A 483 12.67 -9.02 -21.48
N GLY A 484 11.42 -9.43 -21.73
CA GLY A 484 10.82 -10.61 -21.11
C GLY A 484 11.51 -11.97 -21.39
N SER A 485 12.43 -12.03 -22.35
CA SER A 485 13.21 -13.24 -22.68
C SER A 485 14.72 -13.02 -22.55
N ALA A 486 15.15 -11.90 -21.97
CA ALA A 486 16.56 -11.54 -21.83
C ALA A 486 17.41 -12.66 -21.22
N PHE A 487 16.88 -13.37 -20.22
CA PHE A 487 17.57 -14.47 -19.52
C PHE A 487 16.92 -15.85 -19.76
N GLU A 488 16.17 -16.04 -20.85
CA GLU A 488 15.46 -17.30 -21.11
C GLU A 488 16.43 -18.46 -21.43
N GLY A 489 16.09 -19.67 -20.99
CA GLY A 489 16.85 -20.88 -21.35
C GLY A 489 18.23 -21.02 -20.73
N ASN A 490 18.58 -20.17 -19.76
CA ASN A 490 19.81 -20.31 -18.97
C ASN A 490 19.79 -21.51 -18.04
N GLN A 491 18.59 -21.86 -17.58
CA GLN A 491 18.37 -22.90 -16.60
C GLN A 491 17.10 -23.64 -16.92
N THR A 492 17.06 -24.93 -16.59
CA THR A 492 15.90 -25.78 -16.91
C THR A 492 14.67 -25.38 -16.08
N ASN A 493 14.89 -24.67 -14.97
CA ASN A 493 13.87 -23.84 -14.35
C ASN A 493 14.37 -22.42 -14.15
N PRO A 494 13.53 -21.43 -14.46
CA PRO A 494 13.77 -20.04 -14.13
C PRO A 494 14.41 -19.79 -12.76
N ALA A 495 13.92 -20.37 -11.66
CA ALA A 495 14.46 -20.10 -10.34
C ALA A 495 15.95 -20.47 -10.21
N ASP A 496 16.52 -21.19 -11.20
CA ASP A 496 17.94 -21.61 -11.27
C ASP A 496 18.89 -20.47 -11.47
N LEU A 497 18.34 -19.41 -12.00
CA LEU A 497 18.94 -18.13 -12.09
C LEU A 497 18.55 -17.28 -10.88
N THR A 498 19.55 -16.80 -10.14
CA THR A 498 19.36 -15.76 -9.12
C THR A 498 19.73 -14.39 -9.68
N LEU A 499 18.77 -13.46 -9.71
CA LEU A 499 19.02 -12.06 -9.98
C LEU A 499 19.36 -11.33 -8.67
N TYR A 500 20.54 -10.71 -8.65
CA TYR A 500 21.05 -9.92 -7.53
C TYR A 500 20.88 -8.44 -7.84
N GLY A 501 20.16 -7.69 -7.01
CA GLY A 501 19.88 -6.26 -7.23
C GLY A 501 19.51 -5.54 -5.93
N CYS A 502 18.83 -4.39 -6.00
CA CYS A 502 18.20 -3.79 -4.81
C CYS A 502 16.71 -4.19 -4.74
N PHE A 503 16.15 -4.37 -3.54
CA PHE A 503 14.70 -4.51 -3.39
C PHE A 503 13.97 -3.27 -3.94
N GLY A 504 12.86 -3.48 -4.63
CA GLY A 504 12.08 -2.49 -5.37
C GLY A 504 12.62 -2.15 -6.77
N SER A 505 13.69 -2.81 -7.21
CA SER A 505 14.30 -2.54 -8.53
C SER A 505 13.61 -3.29 -9.67
N ALA A 506 13.87 -2.85 -10.91
CA ALA A 506 13.44 -3.56 -12.11
C ALA A 506 13.96 -5.01 -12.19
N ALA A 507 15.11 -5.29 -11.56
CA ALA A 507 15.64 -6.64 -11.44
C ALA A 507 14.77 -7.54 -10.55
N GLU A 508 14.23 -7.01 -9.44
CA GLU A 508 13.28 -7.75 -8.59
C GLU A 508 11.98 -8.01 -9.32
N THR A 509 11.41 -6.97 -9.96
CA THR A 509 10.18 -7.10 -10.74
C THR A 509 10.34 -8.16 -11.83
N HIS A 510 11.41 -8.08 -12.61
CA HIS A 510 11.68 -9.04 -13.68
C HIS A 510 11.90 -10.46 -13.15
N ALA A 511 12.59 -10.60 -12.01
CA ALA A 511 12.78 -11.89 -11.37
C ALA A 511 11.43 -12.53 -10.98
N ASN A 512 10.58 -11.75 -10.31
CA ASN A 512 9.25 -12.19 -9.89
C ASN A 512 8.37 -12.57 -11.08
N ASP A 513 8.36 -11.75 -12.14
CA ASP A 513 7.55 -11.98 -13.35
C ASP A 513 7.95 -13.24 -14.11
N LYS A 514 9.23 -13.60 -14.09
CA LYS A 514 9.78 -14.74 -14.82
C LYS A 514 9.98 -15.98 -13.97
N GLY A 515 9.75 -15.89 -12.66
CA GLY A 515 10.00 -16.96 -11.71
C GLY A 515 11.48 -17.23 -11.48
N TYR A 516 12.35 -16.24 -11.71
CA TYR A 516 13.76 -16.28 -11.28
C TYR A 516 13.85 -16.06 -9.77
N SER A 517 14.90 -16.57 -9.13
CA SER A 517 15.16 -16.24 -7.72
C SER A 517 15.69 -14.81 -7.61
N PHE A 518 15.35 -14.07 -6.55
CA PHE A 518 15.86 -12.71 -6.32
C PHE A 518 16.56 -12.61 -4.96
N GLN A 519 17.67 -11.88 -4.89
CA GLN A 519 18.36 -11.58 -3.65
C GLN A 519 18.99 -10.18 -3.68
N GLU A 520 19.04 -9.50 -2.53
CA GLU A 520 19.73 -8.22 -2.44
C GLU A 520 21.26 -8.38 -2.57
N SER A 521 21.89 -7.46 -3.31
CA SER A 521 23.34 -7.46 -3.53
C SER A 521 24.05 -6.38 -2.72
N SER A 522 25.04 -6.75 -1.92
CA SER A 522 25.96 -5.78 -1.29
C SER A 522 26.84 -5.00 -2.28
N LYS A 523 26.90 -5.43 -3.56
CA LYS A 523 27.60 -4.71 -4.64
C LYS A 523 26.71 -3.63 -5.29
N ALA A 524 25.39 -3.78 -5.22
CA ALA A 524 24.48 -2.69 -5.57
C ALA A 524 24.52 -1.72 -4.40
N GLU A 525 24.94 -0.47 -4.60
CA GLU A 525 25.06 0.49 -3.50
C GLU A 525 23.68 1.00 -3.04
N CYS A 526 22.83 0.11 -2.52
CA CYS A 526 21.44 0.38 -2.19
C CYS A 526 21.32 1.49 -1.15
N LEU A 527 20.29 2.32 -1.32
CA LEU A 527 19.96 3.41 -0.41
C LEU A 527 19.47 2.80 0.91
N GLU A 528 20.11 3.13 2.04
CA GLU A 528 19.68 2.68 3.37
C GLU A 528 19.37 3.88 4.26
N MET A 529 18.35 3.72 5.10
CA MET A 529 17.90 4.72 6.07
C MET A 529 17.66 4.03 7.41
N ILE A 530 18.04 4.68 8.51
CA ILE A 530 17.79 4.23 9.88
C ILE A 530 17.13 5.38 10.65
N LEU A 531 16.05 5.06 11.37
CA LEU A 531 15.30 5.98 12.22
C LEU A 531 15.56 5.67 13.70
N THR A 532 15.84 6.69 14.52
CA THR A 532 16.12 6.51 15.96
C THR A 532 15.38 7.55 16.79
N PRO A 533 14.46 7.15 17.69
CA PRO A 533 13.77 8.08 18.57
C PRO A 533 14.65 8.47 19.77
N SER A 534 14.48 9.68 20.29
CA SER A 534 15.29 10.20 21.39
C SER A 534 14.98 9.57 22.77
N GLU A 535 13.79 9.01 22.96
CA GLU A 535 13.33 8.36 24.18
C GLU A 535 12.29 7.27 23.84
N THR A 536 12.33 6.14 24.55
CA THR A 536 11.41 5.01 24.33
C THR A 536 10.53 4.69 25.55
N ASN A 537 10.82 5.27 26.72
CA ASN A 537 9.96 5.18 27.90
C ASN A 537 8.82 6.22 27.83
N PRO A 538 7.70 6.02 28.55
CA PRO A 538 6.64 7.02 28.66
C PRO A 538 7.17 8.39 29.09
N THR A 539 6.88 9.42 28.30
CA THR A 539 7.40 10.79 28.47
C THR A 539 6.32 11.83 28.19
N ASN A 540 6.38 12.96 28.89
CA ASN A 540 5.54 14.12 28.59
C ASN A 540 6.21 15.13 27.64
N GLN A 541 7.44 14.85 27.20
CA GLN A 541 8.18 15.67 26.24
C GLN A 541 7.86 15.26 24.80
N ASP A 542 8.21 16.11 23.83
CA ASP A 542 8.20 15.72 22.42
C ASP A 542 9.36 14.75 22.13
N ILE A 543 9.22 13.90 21.12
CA ILE A 543 10.25 12.95 20.73
C ILE A 543 10.91 13.43 19.45
N THR A 544 12.24 13.54 19.47
CA THR A 544 13.04 13.83 18.28
C THR A 544 13.47 12.52 17.63
N ILE A 545 13.18 12.37 16.34
CA ILE A 545 13.59 11.24 15.52
C ILE A 545 14.81 11.66 14.71
N SER A 546 15.92 10.95 14.88
CA SER A 546 17.14 11.12 14.07
C SER A 546 17.09 10.21 12.86
N VAL A 547 17.47 10.73 11.70
CA VAL A 547 17.48 10.04 10.41
C VAL A 547 18.92 9.86 9.96
N SER A 548 19.36 8.62 9.76
CA SER A 548 20.70 8.31 9.26
C SER A 548 20.60 7.63 7.90
N VAL A 549 21.19 8.23 6.87
CA VAL A 549 21.23 7.67 5.51
C VAL A 549 22.66 7.21 5.21
N ASN A 550 22.83 6.05 4.55
CA ASN A 550 24.15 5.47 4.23
C ASN A 550 24.92 6.18 3.09
N LYS A 551 24.47 7.37 2.67
CA LYS A 551 25.11 8.22 1.64
C LYS A 551 25.55 9.56 2.24
N LEU A 552 26.51 10.24 1.59
CA LEU A 552 26.86 11.62 1.95
C LEU A 552 25.66 12.55 1.74
N GLN A 553 25.45 13.50 2.66
CA GLN A 553 24.32 14.43 2.60
C GLN A 553 24.27 15.25 1.29
N GLU A 554 25.42 15.52 0.69
CA GLU A 554 25.53 16.20 -0.62
C GLU A 554 25.00 15.36 -1.79
N SER A 555 24.82 14.06 -1.60
CA SER A 555 24.29 13.11 -2.59
C SER A 555 22.77 12.94 -2.48
N ILE A 556 22.14 13.45 -1.42
CA ILE A 556 20.69 13.37 -1.20
C ILE A 556 20.00 14.56 -1.88
N ARG A 557 18.99 14.26 -2.70
CA ARG A 557 18.14 15.26 -3.36
C ARG A 557 16.97 15.64 -2.45
N GLU A 558 16.29 14.66 -1.86
CA GLU A 558 15.16 14.88 -0.95
C GLU A 558 15.25 14.02 0.31
N LEU A 559 14.85 14.59 1.44
CA LEU A 559 14.69 13.90 2.70
C LEU A 559 13.45 14.47 3.40
N LYS A 560 12.37 13.69 3.44
CA LYS A 560 11.04 14.12 3.92
C LYS A 560 10.50 13.17 5.00
N TRP A 561 9.54 13.62 5.78
CA TRP A 561 8.81 12.78 6.74
C TRP A 561 7.33 13.16 6.77
N ALA A 562 6.46 12.21 7.10
CA ALA A 562 5.03 12.42 7.21
C ALA A 562 4.43 11.62 8.37
N GLU A 563 3.31 12.07 8.90
CA GLU A 563 2.51 11.33 9.86
C GLU A 563 1.64 10.26 9.17
N GLY A 564 1.51 9.10 9.80
CA GLY A 564 0.84 7.91 9.28
C GLY A 564 1.76 6.92 8.58
N SER A 565 1.22 5.75 8.24
CA SER A 565 1.91 4.73 7.43
C SER A 565 1.81 5.07 5.94
N LYS A 566 2.60 6.05 5.49
CA LYS A 566 2.69 6.45 4.08
C LYS A 566 3.50 5.49 3.23
N ASP A 567 3.15 5.29 1.97
CA ASP A 567 3.88 4.52 0.95
C ASP A 567 4.76 5.42 0.07
N LEU A 568 5.61 4.83 -0.79
CA LEU A 568 6.52 5.58 -1.67
C LEU A 568 5.76 6.58 -2.55
N VAL A 569 4.58 6.16 -3.03
CA VAL A 569 3.69 6.94 -3.89
C VAL A 569 3.21 8.22 -3.20
N ASP A 570 3.01 8.22 -1.89
CA ASP A 570 2.56 9.41 -1.15
C ASP A 570 3.64 10.51 -1.20
N PHE A 571 4.91 10.16 -0.99
CA PHE A 571 6.01 11.12 -1.08
C PHE A 571 6.32 11.55 -2.51
N GLN A 572 6.15 10.64 -3.47
CA GLN A 572 6.21 10.96 -4.89
C GLN A 572 5.08 11.90 -5.30
N ALA A 573 3.90 11.83 -4.66
CA ALA A 573 2.79 12.75 -4.84
C ALA A 573 3.03 14.11 -4.16
N GLY A 574 4.07 14.24 -3.34
CA GLY A 574 4.49 15.51 -2.73
C GLY A 574 4.18 15.60 -1.23
N ASP A 575 3.65 14.53 -0.64
CA ASP A 575 3.36 14.46 0.80
C ASP A 575 4.66 14.52 1.63
N GLY A 576 4.52 14.98 2.87
CA GLY A 576 5.58 15.05 3.87
C GLY A 576 6.36 16.37 3.95
N ASP A 577 6.82 16.65 5.17
CA ASP A 577 7.64 17.80 5.55
C ASP A 577 9.13 17.52 5.38
N GLY A 578 9.91 18.54 5.04
CA GLY A 578 11.37 18.42 4.93
C GLY A 578 12.05 18.08 6.26
N VAL A 579 13.00 17.15 6.24
CA VAL A 579 13.86 16.82 7.39
C VAL A 579 15.03 17.79 7.46
N THR A 580 15.20 18.50 8.57
CA THR A 580 16.28 19.46 8.78
C THR A 580 17.32 18.92 9.76
N ASP A 581 18.62 19.15 9.51
CA ASP A 581 19.73 18.63 10.33
C ASP A 581 19.63 17.11 10.63
N ASN A 582 19.12 16.35 9.65
CA ASN A 582 18.90 14.90 9.72
C ASN A 582 18.03 14.48 10.91
N ARG A 583 17.05 15.31 11.31
CA ARG A 583 16.11 15.00 12.38
C ARG A 583 14.78 15.73 12.21
N PHE A 584 13.75 15.23 12.87
CA PHE A 584 12.46 15.92 13.04
C PHE A 584 11.88 15.61 14.42
N THR A 585 10.86 16.36 14.87
CA THR A 585 10.29 16.21 16.21
C THR A 585 8.79 16.06 16.13
N VAL A 586 8.25 15.13 16.90
CA VAL A 586 6.82 14.79 16.94
C VAL A 586 6.28 14.93 18.36
N SER A 587 5.03 15.40 18.48
CA SER A 587 4.38 15.69 19.76
C SER A 587 3.23 14.76 20.11
N GLU A 588 2.87 13.84 19.21
CA GLU A 588 1.74 12.91 19.35
C GLU A 588 2.20 11.47 19.13
N ASN A 589 1.39 10.53 19.61
CA ASN A 589 1.61 9.12 19.31
C ASN A 589 1.03 8.80 17.94
N GLY A 590 1.75 8.01 17.16
CA GLY A 590 1.38 7.67 15.81
C GLY A 590 2.50 6.92 15.10
N THR A 591 2.22 6.48 13.88
CA THR A 591 3.28 6.05 12.96
C THR A 591 3.78 7.25 12.19
N TYR A 592 5.08 7.31 11.92
CA TYR A 592 5.69 8.32 11.07
C TYR A 592 6.49 7.61 9.97
N THR A 593 6.32 8.04 8.73
CA THR A 593 7.12 7.56 7.60
C THR A 593 8.16 8.60 7.22
N VAL A 594 9.36 8.17 6.86
CA VAL A 594 10.46 9.02 6.37
C VAL A 594 10.86 8.52 5.00
N TYR A 595 11.07 9.45 4.07
CA TYR A 595 11.41 9.21 2.68
C TYR A 595 12.75 9.85 2.34
N VAL A 596 13.54 9.17 1.50
CA VAL A 596 14.79 9.69 0.94
C VAL A 596 14.85 9.43 -0.56
N LYS A 597 15.33 10.43 -1.29
CA LYS A 597 15.72 10.33 -2.70
C LYS A 597 17.12 10.86 -2.89
N ASP A 598 17.97 10.11 -3.57
CA ASP A 598 19.30 10.60 -3.93
C ASP A 598 19.29 11.41 -5.25
N LYS A 599 20.39 12.11 -5.54
CA LYS A 599 20.53 12.89 -6.79
C LYS A 599 20.47 12.07 -8.06
N LYS A 600 20.65 10.74 -7.95
CA LYS A 600 20.59 9.79 -9.05
C LYS A 600 19.17 9.20 -9.23
N GLY A 601 18.21 9.60 -8.40
CA GLY A 601 16.81 9.18 -8.48
C GLY A 601 16.49 7.88 -7.76
N ASN A 602 17.40 7.33 -6.94
CA ASN A 602 17.06 6.18 -6.09
C ASN A 602 16.21 6.64 -4.91
N GLU A 603 15.17 5.87 -4.57
CA GLU A 603 14.19 6.26 -3.55
C GLU A 603 14.01 5.16 -2.50
N LYS A 604 13.73 5.53 -1.25
CA LYS A 604 13.41 4.60 -0.15
C LYS A 604 12.54 5.26 0.90
N ILE A 605 11.68 4.46 1.55
CA ILE A 605 10.96 4.86 2.76
C ILE A 605 11.33 3.98 3.96
N GLU A 606 11.21 4.54 5.16
CA GLU A 606 11.28 3.82 6.44
C GLU A 606 10.20 4.33 7.39
N ARG A 607 9.73 3.47 8.31
CA ARG A 607 8.63 3.81 9.23
C ARG A 607 9.03 3.63 10.69
N ILE A 608 8.50 4.48 11.55
CA ILE A 608 8.69 4.40 13.01
C ILE A 608 7.38 4.65 13.75
N GLY A 609 7.05 3.76 14.68
CA GLY A 609 5.92 3.94 15.59
C GLY A 609 6.35 4.63 16.89
N ILE A 610 5.63 5.68 17.28
CA ILE A 610 5.78 6.39 18.56
C ILE A 610 4.50 6.18 19.37
N ASN A 611 4.62 5.57 20.54
CA ASN A 611 3.48 5.25 21.41
C ASN A 611 3.75 5.57 22.89
N ASN A 612 4.79 6.35 23.17
CA ASN A 612 5.28 6.66 24.50
C ASN A 612 5.16 8.15 24.86
N ILE A 613 4.53 8.99 24.05
CA ILE A 613 4.21 10.38 24.41
C ILE A 613 2.89 10.40 25.18
N ASP A 614 2.94 10.88 26.42
CA ASP A 614 1.79 11.05 27.29
C ASP A 614 1.83 12.45 27.93
N LYS A 615 1.10 13.39 27.35
CA LYS A 615 1.05 14.79 27.83
C LYS A 615 0.38 14.95 29.20
N SER A 616 -0.33 13.93 29.67
CA SER A 616 -0.96 13.92 30.99
C SER A 616 -0.03 13.39 32.10
N LEU A 617 1.11 12.81 31.72
CA LEU A 617 2.13 12.30 32.63
C LEU A 617 2.81 13.45 33.39
N LEU A 618 2.70 13.40 34.72
CA LEU A 618 3.37 14.29 35.66
C LEU A 618 4.66 13.62 36.15
N ILE A 619 5.77 14.33 36.04
CA ILE A 619 7.04 13.94 36.68
C ILE A 619 7.14 14.72 37.99
N ILE A 620 6.88 14.06 39.12
CA ILE A 620 6.88 14.66 40.45
C ILE A 620 8.06 14.15 41.28
N GLN A 621 8.50 14.95 42.24
CA GLN A 621 9.56 14.58 43.16
C GLN A 621 8.99 14.33 44.55
N VAL A 622 9.50 13.32 45.27
CA VAL A 622 9.12 13.04 46.66
C VAL A 622 10.37 13.05 47.52
N GLN A 623 10.42 13.98 48.46
CA GLN A 623 11.50 14.12 49.43
C GLN A 623 11.18 13.29 50.68
N ILE A 624 12.07 12.34 51.00
CA ILE A 624 11.98 11.42 52.13
C ILE A 624 12.87 11.98 53.27
N GLY A 625 12.23 12.51 54.31
CA GLY A 625 12.94 13.13 55.43
C GLY A 625 13.83 14.32 55.00
N ASP A 626 15.02 14.43 55.60
CA ASP A 626 15.87 15.63 55.48
C ASP A 626 16.86 15.60 54.29
N GLY A 627 16.77 14.64 53.34
CA GLY A 627 17.75 14.64 52.24
C GLY A 627 17.57 13.75 51.00
N GLU A 628 16.83 12.64 51.05
CA GLU A 628 16.71 11.78 49.87
C GLU A 628 15.49 12.16 49.02
N THR A 629 15.66 12.40 47.72
CA THR A 629 14.56 12.73 46.81
C THR A 629 14.46 11.66 45.74
N ILE A 630 13.27 11.10 45.57
CA ILE A 630 12.94 10.17 44.49
C ILE A 630 12.08 10.87 43.45
N THR A 631 12.25 10.54 42.17
CA THR A 631 11.43 11.03 41.06
C THR A 631 10.41 9.96 40.70
N LEU A 632 9.14 10.34 40.55
CA LEU A 632 8.04 9.43 40.26
C LEU A 632 7.22 9.96 39.07
N HIS A 633 6.74 9.04 38.26
CA HIS A 633 5.79 9.30 37.18
C HIS A 633 4.36 9.08 37.68
N ALA A 634 3.51 10.10 37.60
CA ALA A 634 2.16 10.10 38.15
C ALA A 634 1.18 10.82 37.23
N TYR A 635 -0.12 10.66 37.47
CA TYR A 635 -1.18 11.38 36.75
C TYR A 635 -1.93 12.31 37.70
N GLY A 636 -2.50 13.40 37.19
CA GLY A 636 -3.35 14.29 38.01
C GLY A 636 -4.51 13.54 38.67
N SER A 637 -5.04 12.51 38.00
CA SER A 637 -6.09 11.62 38.50
C SER A 637 -5.60 10.59 39.52
N ASP A 638 -4.30 10.36 39.67
CA ASP A 638 -3.79 9.40 40.65
C ASP A 638 -4.28 9.81 42.04
N SER A 639 -4.97 8.90 42.70
CA SER A 639 -5.31 9.03 44.11
C SER A 639 -4.06 9.10 44.95
N ILE A 640 -4.14 9.75 46.11
CA ILE A 640 -3.04 9.76 47.07
C ILE A 640 -2.68 8.32 47.50
N GLN A 641 -3.63 7.40 47.49
CA GLN A 641 -3.40 5.99 47.77
C GLN A 641 -2.58 5.29 46.68
N GLN A 642 -2.84 5.60 45.40
CA GLN A 642 -2.00 5.16 44.27
C GLN A 642 -0.61 5.79 44.31
N LEU A 643 -0.49 7.09 44.65
CA LEU A 643 0.81 7.74 44.84
C LEU A 643 1.61 7.04 45.96
N LYS A 644 0.97 6.71 47.08
CA LYS A 644 1.61 5.95 48.15
C LYS A 644 2.09 4.58 47.67
N GLN A 645 1.31 3.89 46.85
CA GLN A 645 1.73 2.62 46.26
C GLN A 645 2.99 2.79 45.38
N LYS A 646 3.05 3.83 44.53
CA LYS A 646 4.24 4.13 43.71
C LYS A 646 5.50 4.40 44.54
N ILE A 647 5.36 5.09 45.67
CA ILE A 647 6.44 5.29 46.65
C ILE A 647 6.84 3.97 47.31
N HIS A 648 5.89 3.09 47.62
CA HIS A 648 6.18 1.76 48.16
C HIS A 648 7.01 0.94 47.17
N ASP A 649 6.60 0.92 45.91
CA ASP A 649 7.26 0.13 44.87
C ASP A 649 8.68 0.65 44.58
N THR A 650 8.88 1.98 44.67
CA THR A 650 10.18 2.62 44.39
C THR A 650 11.13 2.61 45.58
N ALA A 651 10.63 2.89 46.80
CA ALA A 651 11.44 3.11 48.00
C ALA A 651 11.23 2.05 49.11
N GLY A 652 10.36 1.06 48.89
CA GLY A 652 10.09 -0.04 49.82
C GLY A 652 9.28 0.32 51.07
N ILE A 653 8.69 1.52 51.14
CA ILE A 653 7.98 2.01 52.33
C ILE A 653 6.53 1.58 52.28
N ALA A 654 6.04 0.78 53.22
CA ALA A 654 4.65 0.28 53.21
C ALA A 654 3.60 1.42 53.23
N THR A 655 2.53 1.33 52.43
CA THR A 655 1.59 2.44 52.16
C THR A 655 0.89 2.98 53.41
N GLU A 656 0.60 2.11 54.39
CA GLU A 656 0.03 2.47 55.69
C GLU A 656 1.00 3.25 56.58
N LYS A 657 2.29 3.20 56.26
CA LYS A 657 3.34 3.96 56.93
C LYS A 657 3.62 5.28 56.24
N GLN A 658 2.95 5.62 55.14
CA GLN A 658 3.27 6.83 54.39
C GLN A 658 2.35 7.99 54.76
N LYS A 659 2.95 9.11 55.15
CA LYS A 659 2.26 10.40 55.34
C LYS A 659 2.88 11.43 54.42
N ILE A 660 2.18 11.74 53.33
CA ILE A 660 2.64 12.67 52.30
C ILE A 660 2.02 14.04 52.56
N SER A 661 2.78 15.11 52.31
CA SER A 661 2.31 16.48 52.47
C SER A 661 2.80 17.40 51.35
N PHE A 662 1.99 18.40 51.04
CA PHE A 662 2.27 19.45 50.06
C PHE A 662 1.70 20.78 50.53
N GLY A 663 2.49 21.86 50.46
CA GLY A 663 2.04 23.20 50.89
C GLY A 663 1.64 23.30 52.37
N GLY A 664 2.17 22.43 53.24
CA GLY A 664 1.81 22.35 54.66
C GLY A 664 0.55 21.53 54.98
N ASN A 665 -0.14 21.01 53.97
CA ASN A 665 -1.30 20.13 54.13
C ASN A 665 -0.91 18.66 53.95
N VAL A 666 -1.49 17.78 54.78
CA VAL A 666 -1.34 16.33 54.62
C VAL A 666 -2.29 15.87 53.52
N LEU A 667 -1.78 15.06 52.60
CA LEU A 667 -2.56 14.51 51.50
C LEU A 667 -3.42 13.34 51.99
N GLU A 668 -4.73 13.41 51.72
CA GLU A 668 -5.76 12.45 52.12
C GLU A 668 -5.98 11.37 51.05
N ASP A 669 -6.10 10.09 51.46
CA ASP A 669 -6.17 8.92 50.56
C ASP A 669 -7.37 8.92 49.59
N GLY A 670 -8.48 9.58 49.95
CA GLY A 670 -9.68 9.71 49.11
C GLY A 670 -9.66 10.87 48.11
N ARG A 671 -8.53 11.56 47.96
CA ARG A 671 -8.35 12.66 47.00
C ARG A 671 -7.27 12.32 45.97
N THR A 672 -7.22 13.10 44.91
CA THR A 672 -6.27 12.95 43.80
C THR A 672 -5.16 13.99 43.85
N LEU A 673 -4.10 13.81 43.08
CA LEU A 673 -3.04 14.84 42.93
C LEU A 673 -3.61 16.17 42.39
N ALA A 674 -4.58 16.10 41.48
CA ALA A 674 -5.27 17.26 40.93
C ALA A 674 -6.08 18.03 41.98
N ASP A 675 -6.69 17.36 42.96
CA ASP A 675 -7.43 18.03 44.06
C ASP A 675 -6.53 18.94 44.91
N TYR A 676 -5.22 18.67 44.92
CA TYR A 676 -4.21 19.49 45.60
C TYR A 676 -3.47 20.43 44.65
N ASN A 677 -3.88 20.50 43.37
CA ASN A 677 -3.20 21.24 42.30
C ASN A 677 -1.72 20.89 42.19
N ILE A 678 -1.38 19.60 42.35
CA ILE A 678 -0.01 19.11 42.15
C ILE A 678 0.24 19.06 40.63
N LEU A 679 1.26 19.80 40.18
CA LEU A 679 1.61 19.94 38.77
C LEU A 679 2.92 19.20 38.45
N ASN A 680 3.25 19.10 37.17
CA ASN A 680 4.53 18.56 36.72
C ASN A 680 5.70 19.31 37.40
N GLN A 681 6.75 18.59 37.77
CA GLN A 681 7.92 19.06 38.54
C GLN A 681 7.64 19.50 39.99
N THR A 682 6.47 19.18 40.55
CA THR A 682 6.17 19.48 41.96
C THR A 682 6.94 18.56 42.92
N THR A 683 7.48 19.11 44.01
CA THR A 683 8.11 18.35 45.10
C THR A 683 7.15 18.15 46.29
N LEU A 684 6.95 16.90 46.69
CA LEU A 684 6.14 16.47 47.83
C LEU A 684 7.04 16.03 49.00
N GLN A 685 6.53 16.12 50.23
CA GLN A 685 7.26 15.74 51.44
C GLN A 685 6.66 14.47 52.07
N LEU A 686 7.46 13.43 52.25
CA LEU A 686 7.05 12.14 52.85
C LEU A 686 7.61 11.96 54.28
N VAL A 687 6.73 11.60 55.20
CA VAL A 687 7.03 11.20 56.58
C VAL A 687 6.57 9.76 56.83
N VAL A 688 7.40 8.91 57.47
CA VAL A 688 7.12 7.47 57.70
C VAL A 688 6.55 7.20 59.11
N LEU A 689 5.43 6.47 59.23
CA LEU A 689 4.64 6.19 60.47
C LEU A 689 4.77 4.73 60.97
N SER A 690 4.32 4.39 62.20
CA SER A 690 4.41 3.03 62.82
C SER A 690 3.11 2.48 63.46
N THR A 691 2.58 1.36 62.89
CA THR A 691 1.73 0.20 63.37
C THR A 691 0.36 0.31 64.13
N ASP A 692 -0.61 -0.52 63.66
CA ASP A 692 -1.69 -1.32 64.34
C ASP A 692 -3.22 -1.00 64.19
N ALA A 693 -3.95 -1.95 63.55
CA ALA A 693 -5.38 -2.39 63.65
C ALA A 693 -6.57 -1.70 62.90
N SER A 694 -7.45 -2.55 62.30
CA SER A 694 -8.70 -2.33 61.50
C SER A 694 -10.00 -2.66 62.30
N PRO A 695 -11.21 -2.12 61.98
CA PRO A 695 -12.31 -2.94 61.36
C PRO A 695 -13.41 -2.21 60.50
N ASP A 696 -14.26 -3.03 59.84
CA ASP A 696 -15.35 -2.85 58.82
C ASP A 696 -16.69 -2.08 59.16
N PRO A 697 -17.61 -1.81 58.17
CA PRO A 697 -18.68 -0.76 58.20
C PRO A 697 -20.18 -1.21 58.24
N VAL A 698 -21.12 -0.22 58.25
CA VAL A 698 -22.60 -0.33 58.47
C VAL A 698 -23.45 0.13 57.25
N TRP A 699 -24.59 -0.53 56.99
CA TRP A 699 -25.53 -0.35 55.86
C TRP A 699 -26.55 0.80 55.99
N GLY A 700 -26.87 1.46 54.85
CA GLY A 700 -28.03 2.37 54.72
C GLY A 700 -28.09 3.31 53.51
N VAL A 701 -27.14 3.25 52.57
CA VAL A 701 -27.10 4.12 51.37
C VAL A 701 -27.48 3.27 50.14
N TYR A 702 -28.34 3.79 49.24
CA TYR A 702 -28.45 3.23 47.88
C TYR A 702 -27.11 3.50 47.22
N ILE A 703 -26.25 2.48 47.24
CA ILE A 703 -24.95 2.48 46.61
C ILE A 703 -25.22 1.97 45.20
N PRO A 704 -25.05 2.79 44.15
CA PRO A 704 -25.17 2.34 42.78
C PRO A 704 -24.24 1.13 42.63
N SER A 705 -24.76 0.05 42.06
CA SER A 705 -24.01 -1.20 42.01
C SER A 705 -22.76 -1.01 41.17
N SER A 706 -21.59 -1.41 41.69
CA SER A 706 -20.33 -1.57 40.94
C SER A 706 -20.30 -2.88 40.15
N ASP A 707 -21.41 -3.61 40.11
CA ASP A 707 -21.49 -4.93 39.54
C ASP A 707 -21.56 -4.88 38.01
N ILE A 708 -20.37 -4.97 37.42
CA ILE A 708 -20.09 -5.10 35.99
C ILE A 708 -19.94 -6.56 35.54
N SER A 709 -20.42 -7.52 36.35
CA SER A 709 -20.31 -8.93 35.99
C SER A 709 -21.35 -9.33 34.94
N LEU A 710 -20.97 -10.30 34.11
CA LEU A 710 -21.85 -10.91 33.12
C LEU A 710 -22.48 -12.18 33.68
N ASP A 711 -23.73 -12.44 33.29
CA ASP A 711 -24.41 -13.73 33.45
C ASP A 711 -24.29 -14.62 32.22
N ARG A 712 -24.07 -14.01 31.04
CA ARG A 712 -23.88 -14.71 29.76
C ARG A 712 -22.97 -13.88 28.86
N PHE A 713 -22.06 -14.55 28.18
CA PHE A 713 -21.28 -13.98 27.08
C PHE A 713 -21.00 -15.08 26.06
N GLU A 714 -21.45 -14.88 24.82
CA GLU A 714 -21.30 -15.82 23.71
C GLU A 714 -20.90 -15.07 22.45
N ALA A 715 -20.08 -15.71 21.61
CA ALA A 715 -19.79 -15.25 20.26
C ALA A 715 -20.08 -16.38 19.28
N ILE A 716 -20.97 -16.10 18.34
CA ILE A 716 -21.42 -17.03 17.31
C ILE A 716 -20.71 -16.67 16.01
N VAL A 717 -19.89 -17.59 15.51
CA VAL A 717 -19.11 -17.46 14.28
C VAL A 717 -19.52 -18.61 13.37
N ASP A 718 -19.87 -18.32 12.11
CA ASP A 718 -20.42 -19.31 11.16
C ASP A 718 -21.65 -20.08 11.69
N GLY A 719 -22.42 -19.47 12.58
CA GLY A 719 -23.59 -20.11 13.22
C GLY A 719 -23.25 -21.04 14.39
N GLU A 720 -21.98 -21.18 14.77
CA GLU A 720 -21.52 -21.96 15.92
C GLU A 720 -21.05 -21.07 17.07
N ASN A 721 -21.43 -21.40 18.31
CA ASN A 721 -20.93 -20.69 19.49
C ASN A 721 -19.48 -21.12 19.78
N ARG A 722 -18.54 -20.18 19.63
CA ARG A 722 -17.09 -20.41 19.79
C ARG A 722 -16.52 -19.99 21.15
N LEU A 723 -17.33 -19.45 22.07
CA LEU A 723 -16.87 -19.02 23.40
C LEU A 723 -17.40 -19.91 24.53
N PRO A 724 -16.53 -20.55 25.34
CA PRO A 724 -16.92 -21.01 26.67
C PRO A 724 -16.98 -19.82 27.63
N PHE A 725 -18.13 -19.59 28.26
CA PHE A 725 -18.29 -18.48 29.20
C PHE A 725 -17.48 -18.71 30.48
N ASP A 726 -16.37 -17.96 30.64
CA ASP A 726 -15.57 -17.88 31.86
C ASP A 726 -15.65 -16.47 32.48
N ARG A 727 -16.10 -16.39 33.73
CA ARG A 727 -16.26 -15.13 34.48
C ARG A 727 -14.93 -14.49 34.89
N ALA A 728 -13.83 -15.22 34.87
CA ALA A 728 -12.50 -14.74 35.27
C ALA A 728 -11.66 -14.20 34.10
N GLN A 729 -12.11 -14.38 32.85
CA GLN A 729 -11.40 -14.02 31.64
C GLN A 729 -11.94 -12.72 31.04
N PHE A 730 -11.05 -11.85 30.55
CA PHE A 730 -11.40 -10.55 29.96
C PHE A 730 -10.89 -10.39 28.52
N GLU A 731 -10.06 -11.33 28.06
CA GLU A 731 -9.58 -11.40 26.68
C GLU A 731 -9.92 -12.78 26.14
N TYR A 732 -10.63 -12.83 25.02
CA TYR A 732 -11.02 -14.06 24.35
C TYR A 732 -10.46 -14.09 22.94
N ASP A 733 -9.94 -15.24 22.54
CA ASP A 733 -9.48 -15.49 21.18
C ASP A 733 -10.43 -16.50 20.52
N LEU A 734 -11.14 -16.06 19.48
CA LEU A 734 -12.04 -16.92 18.69
C LEU A 734 -11.28 -17.77 17.66
N GLY A 735 -9.97 -17.53 17.54
CA GLY A 735 -9.10 -18.14 16.54
C GLY A 735 -9.45 -17.67 15.13
N ASP A 736 -9.14 -18.55 14.18
CA ASP A 736 -9.30 -18.27 12.76
C ASP A 736 -10.72 -18.58 12.25
N THR A 737 -11.23 -17.73 11.37
CA THR A 737 -12.54 -17.95 10.70
C THR A 737 -12.56 -17.40 9.27
N GLU A 738 -13.42 -17.94 8.42
CA GLU A 738 -13.76 -17.35 7.11
C GLU A 738 -15.02 -16.46 7.20
N ALA A 739 -15.69 -16.44 8.35
CA ALA A 739 -16.92 -15.68 8.56
C ALA A 739 -16.70 -14.20 8.31
N GLU A 740 -17.60 -13.59 7.55
CA GLU A 740 -17.62 -12.14 7.34
C GLU A 740 -18.14 -11.38 8.56
N THR A 741 -18.81 -12.10 9.48
CA THR A 741 -19.39 -11.51 10.69
C THR A 741 -19.25 -12.42 11.90
N VAL A 742 -19.19 -11.81 13.08
CA VAL A 742 -19.37 -12.47 14.37
C VAL A 742 -20.59 -11.89 15.08
N GLU A 743 -21.42 -12.75 15.63
CA GLU A 743 -22.59 -12.36 16.40
C GLU A 743 -22.30 -12.49 17.90
N ILE A 744 -22.31 -11.37 18.60
CA ILE A 744 -21.97 -11.27 20.01
C ILE A 744 -23.26 -11.17 20.84
N ILE A 745 -23.40 -12.04 21.83
CA ILE A 745 -24.54 -12.10 22.75
C ILE A 745 -24.04 -11.90 24.18
N VAL A 746 -24.54 -10.87 24.85
CA VAL A 746 -24.09 -10.47 26.20
C VAL A 746 -25.31 -10.32 27.10
N LYS A 747 -25.20 -10.76 28.36
CA LYS A 747 -26.20 -10.49 29.39
C LYS A 747 -25.51 -10.10 30.69
N THR A 748 -25.80 -8.90 31.19
CA THR A 748 -25.30 -8.43 32.49
C THR A 748 -25.98 -9.17 33.64
N HIS A 749 -25.24 -9.38 34.74
CA HIS A 749 -25.81 -9.90 35.99
C HIS A 749 -26.69 -8.85 36.66
N HIS A 750 -26.23 -7.60 36.66
CA HIS A 750 -26.98 -6.47 37.19
C HIS A 750 -27.89 -5.84 36.12
N PRO A 751 -29.21 -5.77 36.31
CA PRO A 751 -30.17 -5.37 35.27
C PRO A 751 -30.07 -3.90 34.84
N MET A 752 -29.35 -3.07 35.60
CA MET A 752 -29.14 -1.65 35.30
C MET A 752 -27.75 -1.36 34.70
N ALA A 753 -26.88 -2.38 34.58
CA ALA A 753 -25.59 -2.23 33.90
C ALA A 753 -25.80 -2.13 32.38
N LYS A 754 -25.05 -1.24 31.73
CA LYS A 754 -25.13 -0.98 30.29
C LYS A 754 -23.99 -1.68 29.56
N ILE A 755 -24.22 -2.03 28.30
CA ILE A 755 -23.22 -2.69 27.45
C ILE A 755 -22.99 -1.79 26.23
N ALA A 756 -21.74 -1.55 25.86
CA ALA A 756 -21.38 -0.92 24.59
C ALA A 756 -20.34 -1.74 23.84
N LEU A 757 -20.36 -1.64 22.51
CA LEU A 757 -19.37 -2.21 21.62
C LEU A 757 -19.04 -1.15 20.57
N ASP A 758 -17.76 -0.78 20.47
CA ASP A 758 -17.30 0.37 19.67
C ASP A 758 -18.05 1.68 19.98
N GLY A 759 -18.26 1.93 21.27
CA GLY A 759 -19.00 3.12 21.74
C GLY A 759 -20.51 3.07 21.54
N GLU A 760 -21.07 2.10 20.81
CA GLU A 760 -22.51 1.96 20.61
C GLU A 760 -23.15 1.04 21.65
N ALA A 761 -24.18 1.54 22.33
CA ALA A 761 -24.93 0.74 23.29
C ALA A 761 -25.77 -0.35 22.58
N PHE A 762 -25.77 -1.57 23.12
CA PHE A 762 -26.64 -2.64 22.65
C PHE A 762 -27.22 -3.44 23.82
N ALA A 763 -28.38 -4.08 23.59
CA ALA A 763 -29.14 -4.71 24.66
C ALA A 763 -28.65 -6.14 24.97
N ASP A 764 -28.90 -7.08 24.06
CA ASP A 764 -28.58 -8.50 24.30
C ASP A 764 -27.68 -9.11 23.21
N LYS A 765 -27.73 -8.57 21.98
CA LYS A 765 -27.08 -9.15 20.79
C LYS A 765 -26.67 -8.06 19.79
N LYS A 766 -25.48 -8.19 19.20
CA LYS A 766 -24.94 -7.32 18.13
C LYS A 766 -24.16 -8.17 17.12
N THR A 767 -24.30 -7.88 15.84
CA THR A 767 -23.47 -8.47 14.77
C THR A 767 -22.35 -7.50 14.41
N TRP A 768 -21.13 -8.01 14.28
CA TRP A 768 -19.93 -7.25 13.98
C TRP A 768 -19.29 -7.78 12.69
N HIS A 769 -18.90 -6.87 11.79
CA HIS A 769 -18.23 -7.23 10.53
C HIS A 769 -16.73 -7.37 10.73
N LEU A 770 -16.15 -8.43 10.16
CA LEU A 770 -14.73 -8.73 10.28
C LEU A 770 -13.99 -8.32 9.00
N ASN A 771 -12.95 -7.50 9.17
CA ASN A 771 -11.97 -7.21 8.12
C ASN A 771 -11.06 -8.43 7.91
N GLU A 772 -10.47 -8.59 6.72
CA GLU A 772 -9.44 -9.63 6.54
C GLU A 772 -8.25 -9.40 7.48
N GLY A 773 -7.71 -10.48 8.05
CA GLY A 773 -6.65 -10.42 9.04
C GLY A 773 -7.17 -10.27 10.48
N LYS A 774 -6.31 -9.74 11.37
CA LYS A 774 -6.57 -9.70 12.81
C LYS A 774 -7.57 -8.60 13.15
N ASN A 775 -8.71 -8.97 13.74
CA ASN A 775 -9.72 -8.06 14.28
C ASN A 775 -9.67 -8.09 15.80
N MET A 776 -9.85 -6.93 16.43
CA MET A 776 -10.02 -6.78 17.87
C MET A 776 -11.35 -6.07 18.13
N ILE A 777 -12.19 -6.65 18.99
CA ILE A 777 -13.55 -6.17 19.28
C ILE A 777 -13.67 -5.98 20.79
N ASP A 778 -13.80 -4.74 21.23
CA ASP A 778 -13.91 -4.40 22.65
C ASP A 778 -15.38 -4.17 23.05
N ILE A 779 -15.81 -4.91 24.07
CA ILE A 779 -17.13 -4.80 24.68
C ILE A 779 -16.99 -4.25 26.08
N VAL A 780 -17.58 -3.09 26.34
CA VAL A 780 -17.47 -2.39 27.63
C VAL A 780 -18.78 -2.52 28.40
N ILE A 781 -18.69 -3.00 29.64
CA ILE A 781 -19.82 -3.07 30.59
C ILE A 781 -19.70 -1.93 31.58
N PHE A 782 -20.74 -1.11 31.68
CA PHE A 782 -20.81 0.03 32.59
C PHE A 782 -21.76 -0.30 33.76
N ALA A 783 -21.26 -0.21 34.98
CA ALA A 783 -22.06 -0.28 36.20
C ALA A 783 -22.79 1.03 36.48
N GLU A 784 -23.75 1.01 37.42
CA GLU A 784 -24.53 2.21 37.77
C GLU A 784 -23.68 3.30 38.46
N ASN A 785 -22.58 2.92 39.10
CA ASN A 785 -21.65 3.86 39.75
C ASN A 785 -20.62 4.45 38.78
N GLY A 786 -20.60 4.01 37.52
CA GLY A 786 -19.64 4.44 36.50
C GLY A 786 -18.39 3.57 36.38
N ASP A 787 -18.25 2.51 37.19
CA ASP A 787 -17.19 1.53 36.95
C ASP A 787 -17.42 0.85 35.59
N GLU A 788 -16.34 0.63 34.86
CA GLU A 788 -16.38 -0.02 33.56
C GLU A 788 -15.48 -1.25 33.51
N LYS A 789 -15.86 -2.19 32.64
CA LYS A 789 -15.04 -3.37 32.36
C LYS A 789 -15.06 -3.70 30.89
N THR A 790 -13.87 -3.78 30.30
CA THR A 790 -13.70 -4.18 28.91
C THR A 790 -13.48 -5.68 28.82
N TYR A 791 -14.20 -6.29 27.89
CA TYR A 791 -14.02 -7.65 27.41
C TYR A 791 -13.59 -7.58 25.95
N SER A 792 -12.37 -8.00 25.66
CA SER A 792 -11.79 -7.95 24.31
C SER A 792 -11.91 -9.29 23.62
N ILE A 793 -12.40 -9.29 22.38
CA ILE A 793 -12.42 -10.45 21.49
C ILE A 793 -11.38 -10.22 20.39
N THR A 794 -10.43 -11.13 20.25
CA THR A 794 -9.60 -11.23 19.04
C THR A 794 -10.16 -12.31 18.12
N VAL A 795 -10.26 -12.00 16.83
CA VAL A 795 -10.62 -12.98 15.80
C VAL A 795 -9.85 -12.68 14.53
N ASN A 796 -9.24 -13.71 13.94
CA ASN A 796 -8.47 -13.56 12.72
C ASN A 796 -9.30 -14.06 11.53
N ARG A 797 -9.73 -13.16 10.65
CA ARG A 797 -10.48 -13.54 9.46
C ARG A 797 -9.51 -13.93 8.36
N LEU A 798 -9.55 -15.20 7.96
CA LEU A 798 -8.72 -15.74 6.90
C LEU A 798 -9.30 -15.37 5.53
N ALA A 799 -8.41 -15.05 4.59
CA ALA A 799 -8.78 -14.84 3.19
C ALA A 799 -9.42 -16.12 2.63
N LYS A 800 -10.50 -15.95 1.86
CA LYS A 800 -11.23 -17.06 1.25
C LYS A 800 -10.32 -17.83 0.30
N VAL A 801 -10.21 -19.14 0.49
CA VAL A 801 -9.40 -19.96 -0.42
C VAL A 801 -10.00 -19.99 -1.83
N PRO A 802 -9.17 -19.98 -2.88
CA PRO A 802 -9.67 -19.89 -4.26
C PRO A 802 -10.25 -21.21 -4.78
N PHE A 803 -10.16 -22.31 -4.03
CA PHE A 803 -10.47 -23.64 -4.55
C PHE A 803 -11.97 -23.89 -4.71
N THR A 804 -12.37 -24.25 -5.93
CA THR A 804 -13.78 -24.46 -6.29
C THR A 804 -14.28 -25.89 -6.05
N ASP A 805 -13.38 -26.86 -5.84
CA ASP A 805 -13.66 -28.30 -5.86
C ASP A 805 -13.50 -29.02 -4.51
N ILE A 806 -13.31 -28.26 -3.42
CA ILE A 806 -13.12 -28.82 -2.07
C ILE A 806 -14.36 -28.77 -1.19
N ALA A 807 -15.38 -28.01 -1.59
CA ALA A 807 -16.59 -27.81 -0.78
C ALA A 807 -17.31 -29.13 -0.49
N GLY A 808 -17.49 -29.46 0.80
CA GLY A 808 -18.11 -30.70 1.24
C GLY A 808 -17.22 -31.94 1.16
N HIS A 809 -15.95 -31.79 0.76
CA HIS A 809 -14.99 -32.88 0.75
C HIS A 809 -14.50 -33.18 2.18
N TRP A 810 -14.27 -34.46 2.53
CA TRP A 810 -13.87 -34.84 3.91
C TRP A 810 -12.56 -34.21 4.37
N ALA A 811 -11.71 -33.82 3.41
CA ALA A 811 -10.42 -33.18 3.66
C ALA A 811 -10.44 -31.65 3.53
N GLU A 812 -11.60 -31.02 3.31
CA GLU A 812 -11.71 -29.58 3.07
C GLU A 812 -10.95 -28.75 4.12
N SER A 813 -11.15 -29.04 5.41
CA SER A 813 -10.48 -28.33 6.50
C SER A 813 -8.96 -28.52 6.53
N TYR A 814 -8.47 -29.71 6.19
CA TYR A 814 -7.03 -29.97 6.10
C TYR A 814 -6.42 -29.22 4.92
N ILE A 815 -7.12 -29.18 3.79
CA ILE A 815 -6.66 -28.50 2.56
C ILE A 815 -6.57 -27.00 2.76
N LYS A 816 -7.63 -26.39 3.33
CA LYS A 816 -7.65 -24.97 3.67
C LYS A 816 -6.49 -24.61 4.61
N LYS A 817 -6.30 -25.40 5.67
CA LYS A 817 -5.20 -25.21 6.62
C LYS A 817 -3.84 -25.23 5.93
N THR A 818 -3.58 -26.23 5.08
CA THR A 818 -2.28 -26.30 4.40
C THR A 818 -2.08 -25.23 3.34
N TYR A 819 -3.15 -24.65 2.79
CA TYR A 819 -3.06 -23.51 1.87
C TYR A 819 -2.66 -22.22 2.58
N TRP A 820 -3.33 -21.88 3.68
CA TRP A 820 -2.97 -20.69 4.47
C TRP A 820 -1.57 -20.79 5.09
N GLU A 821 -1.12 -22.02 5.40
CA GLU A 821 0.25 -22.29 5.84
C GLU A 821 1.27 -22.34 4.68
N ARG A 822 0.87 -22.04 3.44
CA ARG A 822 1.73 -22.03 2.24
C ARG A 822 2.42 -23.38 1.95
N LEU A 823 1.86 -24.48 2.44
CA LEU A 823 2.36 -25.83 2.15
C LEU A 823 1.82 -26.33 0.81
N PHE A 824 0.49 -26.29 0.67
CA PHE A 824 -0.22 -26.78 -0.49
C PHE A 824 -0.74 -25.64 -1.36
N TYR A 825 -0.56 -25.80 -2.68
CA TYR A 825 -1.14 -24.92 -3.68
C TYR A 825 -2.14 -25.69 -4.55
N GLY A 826 -3.12 -24.97 -5.09
CA GLY A 826 -4.00 -25.48 -6.14
C GLY A 826 -3.40 -25.28 -7.51
N TYR A 827 -4.16 -25.67 -8.52
CA TYR A 827 -3.81 -25.49 -9.92
C TYR A 827 -4.28 -24.11 -10.39
N SER A 828 -3.73 -23.66 -11.53
CA SER A 828 -4.05 -22.36 -12.14
C SER A 828 -5.52 -22.20 -12.52
N ASP A 829 -6.28 -23.30 -12.62
CA ASP A 829 -7.72 -23.32 -12.87
C ASP A 829 -8.58 -23.18 -11.60
N GLN A 830 -7.97 -22.80 -10.47
CA GLN A 830 -8.62 -22.67 -9.17
C GLN A 830 -9.19 -23.99 -8.62
N SER A 831 -8.63 -25.14 -9.01
CA SER A 831 -8.93 -26.45 -8.41
C SER A 831 -7.81 -26.91 -7.46
N PHE A 832 -8.15 -27.72 -6.45
CA PHE A 832 -7.18 -28.41 -5.58
C PHE A 832 -6.95 -29.87 -5.98
N ARG A 833 -7.96 -30.52 -6.56
CA ARG A 833 -8.03 -31.94 -6.98
C ARG A 833 -7.74 -32.90 -5.82
N PRO A 834 -8.60 -32.95 -4.79
CA PRO A 834 -8.31 -33.66 -3.53
C PRO A 834 -8.14 -35.19 -3.66
N ASP A 835 -8.85 -35.81 -4.61
CA ASP A 835 -8.82 -37.27 -4.80
C ASP A 835 -7.78 -37.74 -5.83
N GLU A 836 -7.08 -36.82 -6.49
CA GLU A 836 -6.00 -37.18 -7.40
C GLU A 836 -4.77 -37.70 -6.62
N PRO A 837 -4.01 -38.67 -7.18
CA PRO A 837 -2.75 -39.11 -6.60
C PRO A 837 -1.78 -37.95 -6.42
N ILE A 838 -1.01 -38.00 -5.33
CA ILE A 838 0.09 -37.05 -5.12
C ILE A 838 1.38 -37.61 -5.69
N SER A 839 2.11 -36.78 -6.44
CA SER A 839 3.39 -37.17 -7.01
C SER A 839 4.52 -37.14 -5.97
N ARG A 840 5.59 -37.86 -6.29
CA ARG A 840 6.75 -38.00 -5.41
C ARG A 840 7.50 -36.68 -5.22
N MET A 841 7.51 -35.83 -6.25
CA MET A 841 8.07 -34.49 -6.15
C MET A 841 7.20 -33.58 -5.28
N GLU A 842 5.88 -33.57 -5.46
CA GLU A 842 4.99 -32.75 -4.61
C GLU A 842 5.13 -33.09 -3.12
N VAL A 843 5.21 -34.37 -2.76
CA VAL A 843 5.49 -34.78 -1.36
C VAL A 843 6.83 -34.25 -0.87
N THR A 844 7.85 -34.25 -1.72
CA THR A 844 9.20 -33.79 -1.38
C THR A 844 9.21 -32.29 -1.11
N SER A 845 8.62 -31.50 -2.01
CA SER A 845 8.42 -30.05 -1.87
C SER A 845 7.69 -29.68 -0.58
N LEU A 846 6.64 -30.43 -0.24
CA LEU A 846 5.86 -30.17 0.96
C LEU A 846 6.69 -30.29 2.24
N PHE A 847 7.59 -31.27 2.33
CA PHE A 847 8.45 -31.41 3.51
C PHE A 847 9.55 -30.36 3.56
N VAL A 848 10.09 -29.95 2.41
CA VAL A 848 11.11 -28.89 2.37
C VAL A 848 10.52 -27.58 2.87
N ARG A 849 9.29 -27.24 2.43
CA ARG A 849 8.54 -26.07 2.93
C ARG A 849 8.19 -26.21 4.41
N LEU A 850 7.75 -27.40 4.84
CA LEU A 850 7.39 -27.65 6.24
C LEU A 850 8.58 -27.47 7.19
N LEU A 851 9.78 -27.85 6.77
CA LEU A 851 10.98 -27.88 7.62
C LEU A 851 11.92 -26.70 7.37
N GLU A 852 11.60 -25.83 6.42
CA GLU A 852 12.43 -24.68 6.05
C GLU A 852 13.89 -25.09 5.83
N LEU A 853 14.10 -26.15 5.03
CA LEU A 853 15.43 -26.72 4.83
C LEU A 853 16.29 -25.81 3.93
N ASP A 854 17.51 -25.54 4.39
CA ASP A 854 18.47 -24.70 3.65
C ASP A 854 19.66 -25.47 3.09
N GLU A 855 20.05 -26.59 3.71
CA GLU A 855 21.22 -27.37 3.30
C GLU A 855 20.94 -28.19 2.04
N GLN A 856 21.73 -27.99 0.99
CA GLN A 856 21.60 -28.66 -0.31
C GLN A 856 22.71 -29.66 -0.58
N LYS A 857 22.38 -30.71 -1.34
CA LYS A 857 23.35 -31.70 -1.81
C LYS A 857 22.93 -32.22 -3.17
N GLN A 858 23.87 -32.16 -4.10
CA GLN A 858 23.67 -32.66 -5.46
C GLN A 858 23.14 -34.09 -5.47
N VAL A 859 22.05 -34.29 -6.20
CA VAL A 859 21.38 -35.58 -6.32
C VAL A 859 21.96 -36.41 -7.46
N PRO A 860 22.15 -37.74 -7.29
CA PRO A 860 22.73 -38.60 -8.31
C PRO A 860 21.66 -39.19 -9.26
N PHE A 861 20.49 -38.58 -9.39
CA PHE A 861 19.35 -39.17 -10.10
C PHE A 861 19.35 -38.78 -11.58
N SER A 862 19.13 -39.73 -12.49
CA SER A 862 19.26 -39.49 -13.94
C SER A 862 18.01 -38.92 -14.61
N ASP A 863 16.84 -39.06 -13.99
CA ASP A 863 15.51 -38.76 -14.55
C ASP A 863 14.87 -37.49 -13.95
N VAL A 864 15.63 -36.73 -13.16
CA VAL A 864 15.19 -35.47 -12.55
C VAL A 864 15.60 -34.26 -13.38
N GLN A 865 16.32 -34.46 -14.47
CA GLN A 865 16.77 -33.36 -15.34
C GLN A 865 15.61 -32.57 -15.96
N SER A 866 14.40 -33.12 -15.97
CA SER A 866 13.18 -32.48 -16.49
C SER A 866 12.27 -31.88 -15.41
N ILE A 867 12.58 -32.05 -14.12
CA ILE A 867 11.87 -31.28 -13.09
C ILE A 867 12.47 -29.89 -13.00
N GLY A 868 11.64 -28.88 -12.74
CA GLY A 868 12.17 -27.54 -12.61
C GLY A 868 13.04 -27.39 -11.35
N LYS A 869 14.07 -26.55 -11.35
CA LYS A 869 14.82 -26.01 -10.19
C LYS A 869 14.06 -26.04 -8.91
N ASP A 870 13.02 -25.25 -8.67
CA ASP A 870 12.40 -25.16 -7.34
C ASP A 870 12.14 -26.56 -6.81
N SER A 871 11.65 -27.44 -7.68
CA SER A 871 11.52 -28.86 -7.39
C SER A 871 12.87 -29.61 -7.29
N MET A 872 13.86 -29.34 -8.13
CA MET A 872 15.23 -29.89 -7.99
C MET A 872 15.93 -29.44 -6.70
N GLU A 873 15.93 -28.16 -6.36
CA GLU A 873 16.47 -27.56 -5.15
C GLU A 873 15.76 -28.13 -3.92
N GLU A 874 14.43 -28.19 -3.94
CA GLU A 874 13.66 -28.89 -2.91
C GLU A 874 14.09 -30.37 -2.83
N LEU A 875 14.30 -31.04 -3.96
CA LEU A 875 14.79 -32.41 -4.01
C LEU A 875 16.22 -32.56 -3.46
N GLU A 876 17.11 -31.62 -3.73
CA GLU A 876 18.49 -31.60 -3.25
C GLU A 876 18.57 -31.27 -1.76
N LYS A 877 17.71 -30.37 -1.27
CA LYS A 877 17.51 -30.08 0.15
C LYS A 877 17.04 -31.32 0.90
N ALA A 878 16.00 -31.94 0.37
CA ALA A 878 15.49 -33.22 0.86
C ALA A 878 16.55 -34.33 0.83
N TYR A 879 17.37 -34.38 -0.22
CA TYR A 879 18.42 -35.38 -0.38
C TYR A 879 19.62 -35.15 0.55
N ALA A 880 20.01 -33.89 0.79
CA ALA A 880 21.11 -33.51 1.66
C ALA A 880 20.95 -34.08 3.07
N ILE A 881 19.76 -33.90 3.62
CA ILE A 881 19.43 -34.42 4.95
C ILE A 881 19.09 -35.92 4.93
N GLY A 882 18.97 -36.53 3.75
CA GLY A 882 18.70 -37.95 3.55
C GLY A 882 17.22 -38.33 3.72
N MET A 883 16.31 -37.36 3.56
CA MET A 883 14.86 -37.56 3.63
C MET A 883 14.35 -38.43 2.47
N VAL A 884 14.87 -38.18 1.27
CA VAL A 884 14.54 -38.92 0.05
C VAL A 884 15.74 -39.67 -0.50
N LYS A 885 15.47 -40.80 -1.17
CA LYS A 885 16.48 -41.66 -1.80
C LYS A 885 15.96 -42.14 -3.15
N GLY A 886 16.81 -42.19 -4.15
CA GLY A 886 16.48 -42.77 -5.46
C GLY A 886 16.44 -44.28 -5.45
N TYR A 887 15.99 -44.83 -6.57
CA TYR A 887 15.90 -46.24 -6.85
C TYR A 887 17.28 -46.82 -7.24
N PRO A 888 17.46 -48.15 -7.16
CA PRO A 888 18.74 -48.80 -7.49
C PRO A 888 19.23 -48.57 -8.92
N ASP A 889 18.33 -48.20 -9.84
CA ASP A 889 18.62 -47.84 -11.23
C ASP A 889 19.06 -46.38 -11.40
N GLN A 890 19.32 -45.67 -10.30
CA GLN A 890 19.71 -44.25 -10.26
C GLN A 890 18.59 -43.30 -10.71
N THR A 891 17.33 -43.71 -10.65
CA THR A 891 16.18 -42.82 -10.88
C THR A 891 15.56 -42.31 -9.59
N PHE A 892 14.82 -41.20 -9.64
CA PHE A 892 14.00 -40.67 -8.57
C PHE A 892 12.51 -40.84 -8.83
N ASN A 893 12.09 -40.84 -10.11
CA ASN A 893 10.72 -40.85 -10.62
C ASN A 893 9.86 -39.71 -10.03
N PRO A 894 10.15 -38.45 -10.37
CA PRO A 894 9.55 -37.29 -9.70
C PRO A 894 8.03 -37.16 -9.89
N PHE A 895 7.53 -37.50 -11.09
CA PHE A 895 6.10 -37.41 -11.42
C PHE A 895 5.33 -38.70 -11.13
N ALA A 896 6.00 -39.72 -10.57
CA ALA A 896 5.32 -40.95 -10.22
C ALA A 896 4.44 -40.77 -8.99
N ASP A 897 3.24 -41.35 -9.06
CA ASP A 897 2.31 -41.40 -7.95
C ASP A 897 2.93 -42.15 -6.76
N VAL A 898 2.73 -41.62 -5.56
CA VAL A 898 3.29 -42.17 -4.33
C VAL A 898 2.30 -43.15 -3.71
N SER A 899 2.73 -44.40 -3.51
CA SER A 899 1.94 -45.34 -2.73
C SER A 899 1.92 -44.97 -1.24
N ARG A 900 0.89 -45.40 -0.51
CA ARG A 900 0.75 -45.13 0.93
C ARG A 900 1.95 -45.63 1.74
N ALA A 901 2.59 -46.74 1.35
CA ALA A 901 3.83 -47.23 1.96
C ALA A 901 5.00 -46.25 1.77
N HIS A 902 5.16 -45.74 0.55
CA HIS A 902 6.25 -44.80 0.24
C HIS A 902 6.05 -43.46 0.95
N LEU A 903 4.81 -42.96 1.00
CA LEU A 903 4.51 -41.76 1.77
C LEU A 903 4.86 -41.96 3.26
N ALA A 904 4.51 -43.13 3.83
CA ALA A 904 4.84 -43.47 5.20
C ALA A 904 6.35 -43.46 5.48
N LEU A 905 7.15 -44.04 4.58
CA LEU A 905 8.61 -44.04 4.69
C LEU A 905 9.21 -42.64 4.70
N ILE A 906 8.68 -41.71 3.90
CA ILE A 906 9.17 -40.33 3.85
C ILE A 906 8.92 -39.66 5.21
N PHE A 907 7.68 -39.70 5.74
CA PHE A 907 7.38 -39.18 7.08
C PHE A 907 8.26 -39.79 8.18
N TYR A 908 8.48 -41.10 8.13
CA TYR A 908 9.29 -41.81 9.12
C TYR A 908 10.74 -41.34 9.11
N ARG A 909 11.36 -41.27 7.93
CA ARG A 909 12.74 -40.80 7.78
C ARG A 909 12.87 -39.33 8.17
N THR A 910 11.88 -38.52 7.84
CA THR A 910 11.83 -37.11 8.25
C THR A 910 11.83 -36.98 9.76
N TYR A 911 10.96 -37.73 10.45
CA TYR A 911 10.91 -37.74 11.91
C TYR A 911 12.25 -38.12 12.53
N ASP A 912 12.86 -39.21 12.08
CA ASP A 912 14.14 -39.70 12.60
C ASP A 912 15.25 -38.65 12.45
N LYS A 913 15.19 -37.86 11.37
CA LYS A 913 16.15 -36.80 11.09
C LYS A 913 15.96 -35.58 11.96
N VAL A 914 14.72 -35.12 12.12
CA VAL A 914 14.41 -33.96 12.96
C VAL A 914 14.62 -34.29 14.44
N ASN A 915 14.24 -35.49 14.88
CA ASN A 915 14.33 -35.91 16.28
C ASN A 915 15.72 -36.49 16.66
N GLY A 916 16.61 -36.73 15.68
CA GLY A 916 17.98 -37.22 15.89
C GLY A 916 18.11 -38.69 16.33
N THR A 917 17.01 -39.36 16.69
CA THR A 917 16.97 -40.80 17.01
C THR A 917 15.80 -41.48 16.31
N PRO A 918 16.01 -42.70 15.77
CA PRO A 918 14.94 -43.45 15.13
C PRO A 918 13.74 -43.69 16.04
N TYR A 919 12.53 -43.54 15.50
CA TYR A 919 11.32 -43.90 16.23
C TYR A 919 11.19 -45.43 16.31
N GLU A 920 11.14 -45.96 17.52
CA GLU A 920 10.98 -47.41 17.77
C GLU A 920 9.52 -47.71 18.16
N PRO A 921 8.68 -48.25 17.25
CA PRO A 921 7.27 -48.48 17.51
C PRO A 921 7.07 -49.57 18.57
N ARG A 922 6.05 -49.41 19.41
CA ARG A 922 5.73 -50.41 20.46
C ARG A 922 5.24 -51.75 19.89
N GLN A 923 4.71 -51.75 18.68
CA GLN A 923 4.19 -52.94 17.99
C GLN A 923 4.41 -52.81 16.48
N LEU A 924 4.98 -53.85 15.85
CA LEU A 924 5.31 -53.83 14.41
C LEU A 924 4.17 -54.31 13.50
N ALA A 925 3.29 -55.17 14.02
CA ALA A 925 2.19 -55.76 13.26
C ALA A 925 0.84 -55.15 13.70
N TYR A 926 0.52 -53.96 13.16
CA TYR A 926 -0.79 -53.34 13.32
C TYR A 926 -1.81 -53.84 12.29
N PHE A 927 -1.36 -54.26 11.11
CA PHE A 927 -2.22 -54.71 10.00
C PHE A 927 -1.69 -56.00 9.38
N SER A 928 -2.60 -56.83 8.86
CA SER A 928 -2.25 -58.12 8.25
C SER A 928 -1.54 -58.00 6.91
N ASP A 929 -1.80 -56.91 6.18
CA ASP A 929 -1.29 -56.64 4.84
C ASP A 929 0.11 -56.01 4.82
N THR A 930 0.69 -55.68 5.98
CA THR A 930 2.04 -55.11 6.07
C THR A 930 3.14 -56.14 6.32
N ALA A 931 2.79 -57.39 6.64
CA ALA A 931 3.73 -58.43 7.03
C ALA A 931 4.74 -58.84 5.94
N GLY A 932 4.42 -58.57 4.67
CA GLY A 932 5.29 -58.86 3.51
C GLY A 932 6.35 -57.80 3.21
N TYR A 933 6.32 -56.65 3.88
CA TYR A 933 7.23 -55.53 3.65
C TYR A 933 8.50 -55.64 4.52
N ASP A 934 9.56 -54.92 4.14
CA ASP A 934 10.78 -54.87 4.95
C ASP A 934 10.55 -54.17 6.30
N GLN A 935 11.50 -54.33 7.22
CA GLN A 935 11.39 -53.84 8.59
C GLN A 935 11.29 -52.31 8.69
N GLU A 936 11.97 -51.56 7.80
CA GLU A 936 11.92 -50.09 7.79
C GLU A 936 10.51 -49.62 7.40
N THR A 937 9.93 -50.24 6.37
CA THR A 937 8.55 -49.96 5.94
C THR A 937 7.52 -50.34 7.01
N GLN A 938 7.70 -51.47 7.69
CA GLN A 938 6.85 -51.85 8.81
C GLN A 938 6.94 -50.85 9.98
N ASN A 939 8.15 -50.38 10.31
CA ASN A 939 8.35 -49.36 11.34
C ASN A 939 7.69 -48.03 10.96
N ALA A 940 7.80 -47.62 9.70
CA ALA A 940 7.20 -46.39 9.20
C ALA A 940 5.68 -46.39 9.33
N ILE A 941 5.03 -47.46 8.89
CA ILE A 941 3.58 -47.60 9.01
C ILE A 941 3.17 -47.66 10.49
N ALA A 942 3.89 -48.41 11.32
CA ALA A 942 3.61 -48.50 12.74
C ALA A 942 3.76 -47.16 13.47
N MET A 943 4.79 -46.36 13.15
CA MET A 943 4.96 -45.00 13.67
C MET A 943 3.72 -44.17 13.35
N LEU A 944 3.35 -44.05 12.07
CA LEU A 944 2.25 -43.18 11.66
C LEU A 944 0.94 -43.50 12.38
N VAL A 945 0.69 -44.79 12.64
CA VAL A 945 -0.50 -45.24 13.39
C VAL A 945 -0.37 -44.92 14.87
N GLU A 946 0.77 -45.20 15.49
CA GLU A 946 0.99 -45.00 16.93
C GLU A 946 0.91 -43.52 17.32
N ILE A 947 1.45 -42.63 16.48
CA ILE A 947 1.41 -41.17 16.68
C ILE A 947 0.21 -40.50 16.00
N LYS A 948 -0.72 -41.29 15.44
CA LYS A 948 -2.03 -40.87 14.91
C LYS A 948 -1.96 -39.90 13.72
N ILE A 949 -0.97 -40.06 12.85
CA ILE A 949 -0.89 -39.35 11.56
C ILE A 949 -1.72 -40.06 10.49
N ALA A 950 -1.69 -41.39 10.47
CA ALA A 950 -2.45 -42.21 9.53
C ALA A 950 -3.25 -43.30 10.23
N GLU A 951 -4.34 -43.72 9.60
CA GLU A 951 -5.20 -44.79 10.07
C GLU A 951 -5.40 -45.80 8.94
N GLY A 952 -5.59 -47.07 9.31
CA GLY A 952 -6.01 -48.12 8.39
C GLY A 952 -7.53 -48.28 8.39
N SER A 953 -8.06 -48.99 7.39
CA SER A 953 -9.49 -49.30 7.26
C SER A 953 -9.69 -50.82 7.10
N ASP A 954 -10.77 -51.34 7.68
CA ASP A 954 -11.13 -52.77 7.61
C ASP A 954 -10.01 -53.74 8.04
N GLY A 955 -9.16 -53.32 8.97
CA GLY A 955 -8.02 -54.10 9.47
C GLY A 955 -6.78 -54.10 8.56
N ASN A 956 -6.75 -53.25 7.53
CA ASN A 956 -5.67 -53.15 6.55
C ASN A 956 -5.15 -51.70 6.42
N PHE A 957 -3.86 -51.53 6.14
CA PHE A 957 -3.28 -50.22 5.82
C PHE A 957 -3.42 -49.84 4.34
N ARG A 958 -3.45 -50.87 3.48
CA ARG A 958 -3.37 -50.83 2.02
C ARG A 958 -2.10 -50.11 1.53
N PRO A 959 -0.90 -50.67 1.77
CA PRO A 959 0.36 -49.97 1.49
C PRO A 959 0.63 -49.75 -0.01
N ASP A 960 0.04 -50.58 -0.87
CA ASP A 960 0.16 -50.51 -2.33
C ASP A 960 -0.80 -49.50 -2.99
N ASP A 961 -1.86 -49.06 -2.30
CA ASP A 961 -2.80 -48.07 -2.84
C ASP A 961 -2.10 -46.70 -3.00
N GLN A 962 -2.48 -45.94 -4.01
CA GLN A 962 -1.96 -44.58 -4.22
C GLN A 962 -2.44 -43.63 -3.13
N ALA A 963 -1.53 -42.79 -2.63
CA ALA A 963 -1.87 -41.73 -1.71
C ALA A 963 -2.44 -40.54 -2.48
N THR A 964 -3.57 -40.00 -2.03
CA THR A 964 -4.20 -38.83 -2.66
C THR A 964 -3.69 -37.53 -2.04
N ARG A 965 -3.85 -36.42 -2.77
CA ARG A 965 -3.53 -35.06 -2.27
C ARG A 965 -4.27 -34.73 -0.97
N ALA A 966 -5.53 -35.15 -0.81
CA ALA A 966 -6.29 -35.03 0.42
C ALA A 966 -5.71 -35.84 1.60
N GLN A 967 -5.24 -37.07 1.34
CA GLN A 967 -4.60 -37.88 2.37
C GLN A 967 -3.28 -37.25 2.82
N ALA A 968 -2.48 -36.75 1.87
CA ALA A 968 -1.25 -36.04 2.16
C ALA A 968 -1.52 -34.77 3.00
N ALA A 969 -2.49 -33.92 2.61
CA ALA A 969 -2.85 -32.72 3.38
C ALA A 969 -3.17 -33.05 4.85
N LYS A 970 -4.00 -34.07 5.11
CA LYS A 970 -4.28 -34.54 6.48
C LYS A 970 -3.02 -34.98 7.21
N MET A 971 -2.15 -35.76 6.55
CA MET A 971 -0.94 -36.30 7.17
C MET A 971 0.07 -35.19 7.52
N PHE A 972 0.26 -34.19 6.64
CA PHE A 972 1.14 -33.05 6.88
C PHE A 972 0.68 -32.19 8.07
N VAL A 973 -0.62 -31.88 8.14
CA VAL A 973 -1.19 -31.16 9.31
C VAL A 973 -0.91 -31.92 10.61
N LYS A 974 -1.14 -33.25 10.60
CA LYS A 974 -0.92 -34.09 11.78
C LYS A 974 0.55 -34.22 12.14
N PHE A 975 1.43 -34.25 11.15
CA PHE A 975 2.87 -34.34 11.39
C PHE A 975 3.45 -33.04 11.96
N LYS A 976 3.00 -31.87 11.48
CA LYS A 976 3.38 -30.58 12.06
C LYS A 976 2.99 -30.48 13.54
N GLU A 977 1.80 -30.97 13.91
CA GLU A 977 1.39 -31.08 15.33
C GLU A 977 2.34 -31.97 16.16
N VAL A 978 2.94 -32.99 15.56
CA VAL A 978 3.94 -33.84 16.21
C VAL A 978 5.26 -33.10 16.36
N LEU A 979 5.74 -32.43 15.32
CA LEU A 979 7.00 -31.66 15.35
C LEU A 979 6.97 -30.54 16.38
N GLY A 980 5.89 -29.76 16.46
CA GLY A 980 5.77 -28.69 17.47
C GLY A 980 5.77 -29.18 18.93
N ARG A 981 5.46 -30.46 19.18
CA ARG A 981 5.60 -31.08 20.52
C ARG A 981 7.03 -31.53 20.83
N LEU A 982 7.88 -31.68 19.81
CA LEU A 982 9.29 -32.02 19.97
C LEU A 982 10.12 -30.77 20.27
N GLU A 983 9.81 -29.62 19.67
CA GLU A 983 10.50 -28.34 19.94
C GLU A 983 10.23 -27.76 21.34
N ASN A 984 9.10 -28.14 21.95
CA ASN A 984 8.74 -27.76 23.32
C ASN A 984 9.28 -28.71 24.40
N LYS A 985 10.19 -29.64 24.05
CA LYS A 985 10.90 -30.54 24.96
C LYS A 985 12.39 -30.25 24.93
#